data_AF-H0Q2H6-F1
#
_entry.id   AF-H0Q2H6-F1
#
_cell.length_a   1.000
_cell.length_b   1.000
_cell.length_c   1.000
_cell.angle_alpha   90.00
_cell.angle_beta   90.00
_cell.angle_gamma   90.00
#
_symmetry.space_group_name_H-M   'P 1'
#
loop_
_entity.id
_entity.type
_entity.pdbx_description
1 polymer ?
#
loop_
_entity_poly.entity_id
_entity_poly.type
_entity_poly.pdbx_seq_one_letter_code
_entity_poly.pdbx_strand_id
1 'polypeptide(L)'
;MANIRFTPLRIGTTNAAGERISSIDPLLSRTNYFDGQLLKASDLNRDQIYLDERLLELGQVFGAGIVRGLDLSLQSGHLLQVAPGIAIAPSGRVLQLANTPLTIDLLNSGLIATLNDGRFRSYARGLYALALTHAEVVDGVAEAFPKDLAAPRVPHVAAWAEGVELRLMPLPLPLPRQDEIAVRATLARELLSGGERLALPSDDAVALGLIAVERGRVLWLDRGLLRRPQRALNTPNAIQQDLAAHYQELMQAVLTARQSAGLRGAFAASQYFRVLPPWGPIPQDCIDPVGGRQQFFPKDYEVSIAPVRRSELEAVLADSAHLAPIDLERDADCDVMVLVPMSDTAFALRARQLEAPAEVVPRSLGRLARLDRLALRILPQLPIHRIDTDADVWRAIWADVNPAELMFVRRPPRTAETAVSAVVLALGMTLPPPGSALPPDAALLEEQLDAALENVDAAEEARGALEAEIARLKVRIAELEKAVAAGGGDQRLTDALAEIERLKLALAAAQKEIETLKSDDRNAAVLANALEAASDRIDALKAELDAARAEIERLKTAASPVDETLKQRIEELAAALDAERAKSATLEQDKATLTAQLDAARQRIGELEAALKDALAKLETAGGTDADLQAARDEIAKLKAELDAARASLETTRAELADTRAKLDASLAREATALARVAELQNALAAANNEIATLRARVAELEIQLADANAAIEKLKIEAAQASNLAIELTLERLARARGADDAGVKAARGADSLIGGVEPARIAAVQIVGLADRRLDPALWPSTLAIARAGLAGFEKIRDRLFDAAGAIDLPKFFLEEGQNFGLSGTQLELWKRVAG
;
A
#
# COMPACT_ATOMS: atom_id res chain seq x y z
N MET A 1 12.78 53.33 -46.62
CA MET A 1 12.23 52.02 -46.21
C MET A 1 13.19 51.42 -45.20
N ALA A 2 12.78 51.27 -43.94
CA ALA A 2 13.64 50.73 -42.88
C ALA A 2 13.22 49.30 -42.53
N ASN A 3 14.06 48.31 -42.89
CA ASN A 3 13.88 46.93 -42.47
C ASN A 3 14.25 46.79 -40.99
N ILE A 4 13.26 46.58 -40.13
CA ILE A 4 13.50 46.14 -38.76
C ILE A 4 13.60 44.61 -38.78
N ARG A 5 14.82 44.07 -38.84
CA ARG A 5 15.06 42.66 -38.55
C ARG A 5 15.08 42.49 -37.03
N PHE A 6 14.28 41.53 -36.54
CA PHE A 6 14.29 41.13 -35.14
C PHE A 6 15.51 40.22 -34.90
N THR A 7 16.35 40.56 -33.93
CA THR A 7 17.51 39.74 -33.53
C THR A 7 17.29 39.25 -32.10
N PRO A 8 17.08 37.94 -31.86
CA PRO A 8 16.94 37.43 -30.50
C PRO A 8 18.32 37.35 -29.81
N LEU A 9 18.39 37.91 -28.60
CA LEU A 9 19.51 37.73 -27.67
C LEU A 9 19.33 36.42 -26.87
N ARG A 10 20.37 35.60 -26.75
CA ARG A 10 20.48 34.48 -25.77
C ARG A 10 20.73 35.03 -24.34
N ILE A 11 20.99 34.14 -23.34
CA ILE A 11 22.07 34.20 -22.29
C ILE A 11 21.64 33.90 -20.81
N GLY A 12 22.32 33.01 -20.05
CA GLY A 12 22.22 32.88 -18.55
C GLY A 12 23.40 32.12 -17.87
N THR A 13 23.44 31.86 -16.55
CA THR A 13 24.58 31.29 -15.69
C THR A 13 25.92 30.79 -16.33
N THR A 14 27.11 31.17 -15.82
CA THR A 14 28.42 31.18 -16.54
C THR A 14 29.41 30.00 -16.38
N ASN A 15 30.29 29.72 -17.36
CA ASN A 15 31.55 28.96 -17.14
C ASN A 15 32.69 29.85 -16.59
N ALA A 16 33.78 29.21 -16.11
CA ALA A 16 34.80 29.77 -15.21
C ALA A 16 35.59 31.01 -15.68
N ALA A 17 35.39 31.49 -16.92
CA ALA A 17 35.88 32.78 -17.40
C ALA A 17 34.91 33.95 -17.14
N GLY A 18 33.70 33.69 -16.63
CA GLY A 18 32.65 34.68 -16.39
C GLY A 18 31.63 34.84 -17.54
N GLU A 19 31.58 33.91 -18.51
CA GLU A 19 30.69 33.96 -19.68
C GLU A 19 29.46 33.06 -19.53
N ARG A 20 28.26 33.60 -19.76
CA ARG A 20 26.95 33.02 -19.37
C ARG A 20 26.48 31.87 -20.31
N ILE A 21 26.47 30.60 -19.83
CA ILE A 21 25.79 29.38 -20.35
C ILE A 21 24.44 29.04 -19.63
N SER A 22 23.28 29.43 -20.15
CA SER A 22 22.02 28.77 -19.76
C SER A 22 21.11 28.55 -20.94
N SER A 23 20.23 27.56 -20.77
CA SER A 23 18.92 27.63 -21.38
C SER A 23 18.20 28.86 -20.80
N ILE A 24 18.21 29.97 -21.55
CA ILE A 24 17.07 30.88 -21.49
C ILE A 24 16.12 30.34 -22.53
N ASP A 25 14.95 29.92 -22.07
CA ASP A 25 13.80 29.78 -22.93
C ASP A 25 13.37 31.19 -23.40
N PRO A 26 13.40 31.48 -24.72
CA PRO A 26 12.96 32.78 -25.23
C PRO A 26 11.46 33.05 -24.98
N LEU A 27 10.64 32.01 -24.82
CA LEU A 27 9.21 32.11 -24.51
C LEU A 27 9.00 32.55 -23.06
N LEU A 28 9.85 32.11 -22.14
CA LEU A 28 9.86 32.54 -20.74
C LEU A 28 10.63 33.86 -20.52
N SER A 29 10.65 34.75 -21.52
CA SER A 29 11.22 36.10 -21.40
C SER A 29 10.16 37.13 -21.05
N ARG A 30 10.43 38.03 -20.09
CA ARG A 30 9.50 39.10 -19.67
C ARG A 30 10.14 40.49 -19.82
N THR A 31 9.32 41.50 -20.04
CA THR A 31 9.74 42.89 -20.10
C THR A 31 10.02 43.42 -18.69
N ASN A 32 11.18 44.06 -18.51
CA ASN A 32 11.52 44.72 -17.24
C ASN A 32 11.07 46.18 -17.30
N TYR A 33 9.97 46.50 -16.62
CA TYR A 33 9.40 47.85 -16.55
C TYR A 33 10.25 48.79 -15.68
N PHE A 34 10.51 50.01 -16.17
CA PHE A 34 11.15 51.07 -15.41
C PHE A 34 10.68 52.47 -15.86
N ASP A 35 10.81 53.46 -14.97
CA ASP A 35 10.38 54.84 -15.23
C ASP A 35 11.11 55.47 -16.42
N GLY A 36 10.35 56.05 -17.35
CA GLY A 36 10.88 56.64 -18.58
C GLY A 36 11.00 55.68 -19.77
N GLN A 37 10.66 54.40 -19.61
CA GLN A 37 10.63 53.45 -20.73
C GLN A 37 9.41 53.67 -21.64
N LEU A 38 9.63 53.70 -22.96
CA LEU A 38 8.55 53.76 -23.96
C LEU A 38 8.16 52.35 -24.40
N LEU A 39 6.96 51.92 -24.01
CA LEU A 39 6.41 50.60 -24.31
C LEU A 39 6.04 50.44 -25.80
N LYS A 40 6.33 49.27 -26.38
CA LYS A 40 5.93 48.90 -27.74
C LYS A 40 5.03 47.67 -27.71
N ALA A 41 4.27 47.46 -28.79
CA ALA A 41 3.46 46.24 -28.97
C ALA A 41 4.30 44.96 -28.83
N SER A 42 5.56 44.95 -29.29
CA SER A 42 6.47 43.80 -29.11
C SER A 42 6.78 43.46 -27.66
N ASP A 43 6.71 44.44 -26.76
CA ASP A 43 6.99 44.22 -25.33
C ASP A 43 5.73 43.72 -24.61
N LEU A 44 4.55 44.23 -24.99
CA LEU A 44 3.27 43.71 -24.51
C LEU A 44 3.01 42.27 -25.00
N ASN A 45 3.28 41.97 -26.26
CA ASN A 45 3.14 40.62 -26.82
C ASN A 45 4.12 39.62 -26.17
N ARG A 46 5.32 40.07 -25.79
CA ARG A 46 6.27 39.24 -25.03
C ARG A 46 5.67 38.84 -23.68
N ASP A 47 5.09 39.82 -22.98
CA ASP A 47 4.55 39.60 -21.64
C ASP A 47 3.26 38.76 -21.67
N GLN A 48 2.48 38.83 -22.75
CA GLN A 48 1.37 37.90 -23.02
C GLN A 48 1.89 36.46 -23.16
N ILE A 49 2.80 36.20 -24.11
CA ILE A 49 3.40 34.87 -24.32
C ILE A 49 4.02 34.33 -23.02
N TYR A 50 4.74 35.16 -22.26
CA TYR A 50 5.30 34.77 -20.97
C TYR A 50 4.25 34.28 -19.97
N LEU A 51 3.10 34.97 -19.89
CA LEU A 51 2.02 34.58 -18.98
C LEU A 51 1.31 33.32 -19.47
N ASP A 52 1.04 33.22 -20.77
CA ASP A 52 0.37 32.07 -21.38
C ASP A 52 1.19 30.79 -21.18
N GLU A 53 2.49 30.82 -21.48
CA GLU A 53 3.39 29.67 -21.31
C GLU A 53 3.52 29.26 -19.83
N ARG A 54 3.56 30.21 -18.90
CA ARG A 54 3.52 29.91 -17.46
C ARG A 54 2.21 29.29 -17.01
N LEU A 55 1.07 29.64 -17.64
CA LEU A 55 -0.22 29.00 -17.36
C LEU A 55 -0.28 27.58 -17.94
N LEU A 56 0.30 27.36 -19.14
CA LEU A 56 0.44 26.04 -19.75
C LEU A 56 1.32 25.12 -18.91
N GLU A 57 2.51 25.56 -18.47
CA GLU A 57 3.38 24.79 -17.55
C GLU A 57 2.63 24.35 -16.28
N LEU A 58 1.87 25.26 -15.65
CA LEU A 58 1.07 24.94 -14.46
C LEU A 58 0.02 23.87 -14.77
N GLY A 59 -0.66 23.97 -15.92
CA GLY A 59 -1.62 22.96 -16.38
C GLY A 59 -0.98 21.59 -16.64
N GLN A 60 0.22 21.56 -17.24
CA GLN A 60 0.97 20.32 -17.47
C GLN A 60 1.35 19.63 -16.15
N VAL A 61 1.73 20.40 -15.13
CA VAL A 61 2.02 19.87 -13.77
C VAL A 61 0.77 19.23 -13.13
N PHE A 62 -0.42 19.78 -13.36
CA PHE A 62 -1.68 19.17 -12.90
C PHE A 62 -2.09 17.91 -13.70
N GLY A 63 -1.47 17.66 -14.84
CA GLY A 63 -1.76 16.52 -15.71
C GLY A 63 -3.00 16.69 -16.57
N ALA A 64 -2.98 16.07 -17.74
CA ALA A 64 -4.04 16.17 -18.74
C ALA A 64 -5.22 15.22 -18.46
N GLY A 65 -6.39 15.56 -19.01
CA GLY A 65 -7.62 14.77 -18.94
C GLY A 65 -8.81 15.57 -18.44
N ILE A 66 -9.95 14.88 -18.26
CA ILE A 66 -11.21 15.49 -17.84
C ILE A 66 -11.24 15.63 -16.32
N VAL A 67 -11.41 16.87 -15.83
CA VAL A 67 -11.49 17.19 -14.40
C VAL A 67 -12.89 16.88 -13.87
N ARG A 68 -13.93 17.34 -14.59
CA ARG A 68 -15.35 17.10 -14.24
C ARG A 68 -16.29 17.36 -15.41
N GLY A 69 -17.42 16.64 -15.47
CA GLY A 69 -18.46 16.83 -16.48
C GLY A 69 -17.98 16.47 -17.89
N LEU A 70 -18.36 17.26 -18.89
CA LEU A 70 -18.11 16.96 -20.31
C LEU A 70 -18.67 15.59 -20.73
N ASP A 71 -19.74 15.13 -20.08
CA ASP A 71 -20.38 13.86 -20.39
C ASP A 71 -21.10 13.92 -21.73
N LEU A 72 -20.81 12.93 -22.58
CA LEU A 72 -21.20 12.90 -23.98
C LEU A 72 -22.38 11.95 -24.18
N SER A 73 -23.53 12.49 -24.58
CA SER A 73 -24.74 11.70 -24.87
C SER A 73 -25.14 11.79 -26.34
N LEU A 74 -25.59 10.66 -26.89
CA LEU A 74 -26.15 10.57 -28.25
C LEU A 74 -27.67 10.50 -28.15
N GLN A 75 -28.34 11.53 -28.63
CA GLN A 75 -29.79 11.62 -28.72
C GLN A 75 -30.23 11.36 -30.17
N SER A 76 -31.29 10.56 -30.33
CA SER A 76 -31.92 10.28 -31.63
C SER A 76 -30.98 9.75 -32.73
N GLY A 77 -29.78 9.25 -32.39
CA GLY A 77 -28.79 8.71 -33.33
C GLY A 77 -28.04 9.74 -34.20
N HIS A 78 -28.21 11.04 -33.94
CA HIS A 78 -27.55 12.11 -34.72
C HIS A 78 -27.25 13.39 -33.92
N LEU A 79 -28.01 13.68 -32.87
CA LEU A 79 -27.77 14.83 -32.02
C LEU A 79 -26.82 14.44 -30.89
N LEU A 80 -25.59 14.95 -30.90
CA LEU A 80 -24.68 14.85 -29.76
C LEU A 80 -24.93 16.01 -28.79
N GLN A 81 -24.99 15.69 -27.50
CA GLN A 81 -25.02 16.68 -26.43
C GLN A 81 -23.86 16.42 -25.46
N VAL A 82 -23.01 17.43 -25.27
CA VAL A 82 -21.94 17.45 -24.27
C VAL A 82 -22.40 18.30 -23.08
N ALA A 83 -22.38 17.71 -21.89
CA ALA A 83 -22.68 18.42 -20.65
C ALA A 83 -21.59 19.46 -20.32
N PRO A 84 -21.92 20.59 -19.64
CA PRO A 84 -20.93 21.52 -19.12
C PRO A 84 -19.83 20.82 -18.29
N GLY A 85 -18.63 21.37 -18.28
CA GLY A 85 -17.50 20.73 -17.59
C GLY A 85 -16.15 21.38 -17.88
N ILE A 86 -15.10 20.76 -17.34
CA ILE A 86 -13.72 21.24 -17.40
C ILE A 86 -12.78 20.06 -17.70
N ALA A 87 -11.84 20.28 -18.59
CA ALA A 87 -10.70 19.41 -18.86
C ALA A 87 -9.40 20.21 -18.95
N ILE A 88 -8.26 19.52 -18.87
CA ILE A 88 -6.92 20.06 -19.13
C ILE A 88 -6.36 19.31 -20.34
N ALA A 89 -5.94 20.04 -21.36
CA ALA A 89 -5.33 19.47 -22.57
C ALA A 89 -3.89 19.00 -22.30
N PRO A 90 -3.32 18.09 -23.12
CA PRO A 90 -1.89 17.75 -23.07
C PRO A 90 -0.93 18.95 -23.07
N SER A 91 -1.28 20.05 -23.74
CA SER A 91 -0.55 21.32 -23.71
C SER A 91 -0.54 22.02 -22.34
N GLY A 92 -1.43 21.64 -21.43
CA GLY A 92 -1.71 22.34 -20.17
C GLY A 92 -2.88 23.33 -20.25
N ARG A 93 -3.43 23.60 -21.44
CA ARG A 93 -4.53 24.56 -21.59
C ARG A 93 -5.82 24.05 -20.94
N VAL A 94 -6.50 24.92 -20.20
CA VAL A 94 -7.81 24.61 -19.59
C VAL A 94 -8.92 24.73 -20.63
N LEU A 95 -9.64 23.63 -20.86
CA LEU A 95 -10.80 23.58 -21.75
C LEU A 95 -12.07 23.58 -20.88
N GLN A 96 -12.81 24.70 -20.88
CA GLN A 96 -14.03 24.86 -20.08
C GLN A 96 -15.25 25.11 -20.95
N LEU A 97 -16.28 24.27 -20.79
CA LEU A 97 -17.62 24.49 -21.33
C LEU A 97 -18.53 25.04 -20.21
N ALA A 98 -18.84 26.33 -20.26
CA ALA A 98 -19.49 27.04 -19.16
C ALA A 98 -21.03 27.02 -19.25
N ASN A 99 -21.68 26.34 -18.29
CA ASN A 99 -23.12 26.34 -17.95
C ASN A 99 -24.14 25.94 -19.05
N THR A 100 -23.81 26.03 -20.33
CA THR A 100 -24.66 25.62 -21.46
C THR A 100 -24.14 24.32 -22.07
N PRO A 101 -25.01 23.30 -22.28
CA PRO A 101 -24.59 22.08 -22.94
C PRO A 101 -24.37 22.35 -24.43
N LEU A 102 -23.26 21.87 -24.98
CA LEU A 102 -22.95 21.99 -26.40
C LEU A 102 -23.76 20.93 -27.15
N THR A 103 -24.65 21.36 -28.06
CA THR A 103 -25.46 20.48 -28.90
C THR A 103 -25.03 20.57 -30.36
N ILE A 104 -24.80 19.42 -30.98
CA ILE A 104 -24.27 19.30 -32.34
C ILE A 104 -25.09 18.28 -33.11
N ASP A 105 -25.72 18.72 -34.19
CA ASP A 105 -26.37 17.84 -35.16
C ASP A 105 -25.33 17.34 -36.17
N LEU A 106 -25.05 16.03 -36.12
CA LEU A 106 -24.12 15.37 -37.03
C LEU A 106 -24.67 15.23 -38.46
N LEU A 107 -25.92 15.60 -38.74
CA LEU A 107 -26.43 15.71 -40.11
C LEU A 107 -26.05 17.06 -40.78
N ASN A 108 -25.63 18.06 -40.00
CA ASN A 108 -25.27 19.38 -40.52
C ASN A 108 -23.85 19.42 -41.10
N SER A 109 -23.69 18.90 -42.32
CA SER A 109 -22.41 18.84 -43.03
C SER A 109 -21.72 20.20 -43.20
N GLY A 110 -22.47 21.31 -43.21
CA GLY A 110 -21.92 22.66 -43.25
C GLY A 110 -21.19 23.01 -41.95
N LEU A 111 -21.84 22.81 -40.80
CA LEU A 111 -21.24 23.03 -39.48
C LEU A 111 -20.02 22.14 -39.26
N ILE A 112 -20.10 20.86 -39.64
CA ILE A 112 -19.00 19.89 -39.53
C ILE A 112 -17.80 20.30 -40.40
N ALA A 113 -18.04 20.78 -41.62
CA ALA A 113 -16.97 21.26 -42.48
C ALA A 113 -16.26 22.47 -41.87
N THR A 114 -17.00 23.42 -41.28
CA THR A 114 -16.42 24.59 -40.59
C THR A 114 -15.59 24.19 -39.38
N LEU A 115 -16.13 23.34 -38.49
CA LEU A 115 -15.46 22.88 -37.25
C LEU A 115 -14.22 22.00 -37.50
N ASN A 116 -13.96 21.58 -38.73
CA ASN A 116 -12.84 20.70 -39.07
C ASN A 116 -11.98 21.26 -40.21
N ASP A 117 -11.85 22.59 -40.26
CA ASP A 117 -10.99 23.33 -41.21
C ASP A 117 -11.23 22.94 -42.69
N GLY A 118 -12.48 22.62 -43.05
CA GLY A 118 -12.89 22.18 -44.38
C GLY A 118 -12.48 20.74 -44.75
N ARG A 119 -11.84 19.98 -43.85
CA ARG A 119 -11.31 18.62 -44.13
C ARG A 119 -12.40 17.60 -44.45
N PHE A 120 -13.61 17.74 -43.89
CA PHE A 120 -14.72 16.81 -44.11
C PHE A 120 -15.93 17.52 -44.72
N ARG A 121 -16.22 17.23 -46.00
CA ARG A 121 -17.49 17.60 -46.66
C ARG A 121 -18.60 16.57 -46.43
N SER A 122 -18.22 15.35 -46.09
CA SER A 122 -19.10 14.25 -45.72
C SER A 122 -18.30 13.23 -44.90
N TYR A 123 -18.99 12.42 -44.10
CA TYR A 123 -18.35 11.34 -43.35
C TYR A 123 -17.93 10.20 -44.28
N ALA A 124 -16.63 9.92 -44.31
CA ALA A 124 -16.14 8.63 -44.75
C ALA A 124 -16.57 7.55 -43.74
N ARG A 125 -16.63 6.30 -44.19
CA ARG A 125 -16.85 5.16 -43.29
C ARG A 125 -15.60 4.97 -42.44
N GLY A 126 -15.70 5.16 -41.12
CA GLY A 126 -14.53 5.15 -40.24
C GLY A 126 -14.83 5.37 -38.77
N LEU A 127 -13.76 5.34 -37.98
CA LEU A 127 -13.74 5.67 -36.56
C LEU A 127 -13.28 7.11 -36.37
N TYR A 128 -13.99 7.88 -35.55
CA TYR A 128 -13.69 9.27 -35.27
C TYR A 128 -13.65 9.52 -33.76
N ALA A 129 -12.56 10.08 -33.26
CA ALA A 129 -12.52 10.63 -31.91
C ALA A 129 -13.28 11.96 -31.87
N LEU A 130 -14.17 12.08 -30.89
CA LEU A 130 -14.82 13.34 -30.56
C LEU A 130 -13.93 14.07 -29.57
N ALA A 131 -13.32 15.17 -29.99
CA ALA A 131 -12.39 15.94 -29.18
C ALA A 131 -12.94 17.33 -28.88
N LEU A 132 -12.81 17.76 -27.62
CA LEU A 132 -12.93 19.16 -27.26
C LEU A 132 -11.58 19.81 -27.51
N THR A 133 -11.55 20.94 -28.21
CA THR A 133 -10.33 21.71 -28.48
C THR A 133 -10.50 23.16 -28.09
N HIS A 134 -9.41 23.83 -27.77
CA HIS A 134 -9.38 25.28 -27.69
C HIS A 134 -9.74 25.90 -29.06
N ALA A 135 -10.44 27.03 -29.02
CA ALA A 135 -10.77 27.81 -30.20
C ALA A 135 -10.76 29.31 -29.86
N GLU A 136 -10.25 30.12 -30.78
CA GLU A 136 -10.30 31.57 -30.71
C GLU A 136 -11.26 32.09 -31.79
N VAL A 137 -12.15 33.01 -31.43
CA VAL A 137 -13.07 33.67 -32.35
C VAL A 137 -12.78 35.17 -32.34
N VAL A 138 -12.75 35.79 -33.52
CA VAL A 138 -12.58 37.23 -33.67
C VAL A 138 -13.77 37.96 -33.03
N ASP A 139 -13.52 38.74 -31.98
CA ASP A 139 -14.49 39.60 -31.32
C ASP A 139 -14.26 41.06 -31.71
N GLY A 140 -15.03 41.50 -32.70
CA GLY A 140 -14.97 42.87 -33.22
C GLY A 140 -13.79 43.15 -34.16
N VAL A 141 -13.93 44.25 -34.90
CA VAL A 141 -12.95 44.73 -35.87
C VAL A 141 -12.64 46.19 -35.54
N ALA A 142 -11.36 46.50 -35.38
CA ALA A 142 -10.86 47.85 -35.15
C ALA A 142 -10.38 48.48 -36.46
N GLU A 143 -10.77 49.73 -36.68
CA GLU A 143 -10.14 50.56 -37.72
C GLU A 143 -8.75 50.99 -37.24
N ALA A 144 -7.70 50.47 -37.87
CA ALA A 144 -6.36 50.99 -37.63
C ALA A 144 -6.18 52.31 -38.40
N PHE A 145 -5.82 53.38 -37.67
CA PHE A 145 -5.43 54.65 -38.29
C PHE A 145 -4.15 54.45 -39.11
N PRO A 146 -4.15 54.78 -40.43
CA PRO A 146 -2.97 54.63 -41.27
C PRO A 146 -1.79 55.45 -40.74
N LYS A 147 -0.59 54.84 -40.68
CA LYS A 147 0.66 55.54 -40.35
C LYS A 147 1.10 56.53 -41.43
N ASP A 148 0.52 56.42 -42.61
CA ASP A 148 0.75 57.29 -43.78
C ASP A 148 -0.59 57.44 -44.52
N LEU A 149 -0.89 58.64 -45.03
CA LEU A 149 -2.16 58.96 -45.71
C LEU A 149 -2.36 58.17 -47.00
N ALA A 150 -1.28 57.66 -47.59
CA ALA A 150 -1.30 56.83 -48.80
C ALA A 150 -1.49 55.31 -48.52
N ALA A 151 -1.44 54.87 -47.26
CA ALA A 151 -1.55 53.44 -46.94
C ALA A 151 -3.03 52.98 -46.98
N PRO A 152 -3.32 51.79 -47.55
CA PRO A 152 -4.68 51.26 -47.58
C PRO A 152 -5.16 50.97 -46.16
N ARG A 153 -6.42 51.31 -45.87
CA ARG A 153 -7.06 50.94 -44.60
C ARG A 153 -7.34 49.44 -44.62
N VAL A 154 -6.64 48.71 -43.75
CA VAL A 154 -6.88 47.28 -43.51
C VAL A 154 -7.69 47.16 -42.21
N PRO A 155 -8.78 46.38 -42.17
CA PRO A 155 -9.44 46.04 -40.91
C PRO A 155 -8.52 45.18 -40.05
N HIS A 156 -8.36 45.52 -38.77
CA HIS A 156 -7.61 44.70 -37.81
C HIS A 156 -8.58 44.08 -36.80
N VAL A 157 -8.23 42.91 -36.25
CA VAL A 157 -8.99 42.29 -35.15
C VAL A 157 -8.94 43.20 -33.93
N ALA A 158 -10.09 43.49 -33.32
CA ALA A 158 -10.16 44.35 -32.12
C ALA A 158 -9.84 43.56 -30.84
N ALA A 159 -10.47 42.40 -30.69
CA ALA A 159 -10.23 41.46 -29.61
C ALA A 159 -10.40 40.02 -30.13
N TRP A 160 -9.92 39.06 -29.34
CA TRP A 160 -10.15 37.64 -29.53
C TRP A 160 -10.96 37.14 -28.35
N ALA A 161 -12.04 36.41 -28.62
CA ALA A 161 -12.80 35.67 -27.62
C ALA A 161 -12.34 34.22 -27.63
N GLU A 162 -11.75 33.78 -26.51
CA GLU A 162 -11.38 32.39 -26.31
C GLU A 162 -12.60 31.54 -25.91
N GLY A 163 -12.58 30.28 -26.34
CA GLY A 163 -13.57 29.31 -25.94
C GLY A 163 -13.12 27.88 -26.23
N VAL A 164 -14.12 27.00 -26.32
CA VAL A 164 -13.95 25.61 -26.72
C VAL A 164 -14.86 25.31 -27.89
N GLU A 165 -14.33 24.58 -28.86
CA GLU A 165 -15.12 23.98 -29.93
C GLU A 165 -14.95 22.46 -29.91
N LEU A 166 -15.80 21.78 -30.68
CA LEU A 166 -15.80 20.32 -30.73
C LEU A 166 -15.46 19.86 -32.14
N ARG A 167 -14.36 19.12 -32.25
CA ARG A 167 -13.79 18.64 -33.50
C ARG A 167 -13.95 17.13 -33.63
N LEU A 168 -13.97 16.66 -34.88
CA LEU A 168 -14.11 15.25 -35.23
C LEU A 168 -12.81 14.77 -35.89
N MET A 169 -11.98 14.12 -35.10
CA MET A 169 -10.64 13.70 -35.50
C MET A 169 -10.71 12.25 -36.03
N PRO A 170 -10.43 12.00 -37.33
CA PRO A 170 -10.44 10.64 -37.86
C PRO A 170 -9.29 9.84 -37.25
N LEU A 171 -9.56 8.61 -36.85
CA LEU A 171 -8.53 7.71 -36.35
C LEU A 171 -7.88 6.93 -37.50
N PRO A 172 -6.58 6.59 -37.39
CA PRO A 172 -5.87 5.76 -38.35
C PRO A 172 -6.26 4.26 -38.25
N LEU A 173 -7.48 3.96 -37.80
CA LEU A 173 -7.98 2.61 -37.54
C LEU A 173 -9.17 2.29 -38.46
N PRO A 174 -9.16 1.15 -39.18
CA PRO A 174 -10.26 0.77 -40.06
C PRO A 174 -11.48 0.33 -39.25
N LEU A 175 -12.68 0.76 -39.66
CA LEU A 175 -13.92 0.26 -39.08
C LEU A 175 -14.23 -1.17 -39.61
N PRO A 176 -14.21 -2.24 -38.81
CA PRO A 176 -14.53 -3.59 -39.29
C PRO A 176 -15.98 -3.71 -39.76
N ARG A 177 -16.33 -4.80 -40.48
CA ARG A 177 -17.72 -5.16 -40.78
C ARG A 177 -18.18 -6.25 -39.82
N GLN A 178 -18.34 -5.89 -38.55
CA GLN A 178 -18.77 -6.77 -37.46
C GLN A 178 -19.77 -6.03 -36.58
N ASP A 179 -20.40 -6.75 -35.66
CA ASP A 179 -21.30 -6.17 -34.66
C ASP A 179 -20.56 -5.18 -33.75
N GLU A 180 -21.27 -4.15 -33.30
CA GLU A 180 -20.77 -3.07 -32.44
C GLU A 180 -19.91 -3.58 -31.27
N ILE A 181 -20.43 -4.55 -30.52
CA ILE A 181 -19.78 -5.11 -29.32
C ILE A 181 -18.44 -5.77 -29.69
N ALA A 182 -18.40 -6.52 -30.80
CA ALA A 182 -17.18 -7.18 -31.27
C ALA A 182 -16.11 -6.17 -31.75
N VAL A 183 -16.55 -5.08 -32.39
CA VAL A 183 -15.64 -3.99 -32.78
C VAL A 183 -15.06 -3.30 -31.54
N ARG A 184 -15.90 -2.88 -30.58
CA ARG A 184 -15.46 -2.26 -29.32
C ARG A 184 -14.48 -3.15 -28.56
N ALA A 185 -14.79 -4.45 -28.40
CA ALA A 185 -13.93 -5.41 -27.72
C ALA A 185 -12.56 -5.64 -28.40
N THR A 186 -12.50 -5.51 -29.72
CA THR A 186 -11.24 -5.59 -30.48
C THR A 186 -10.42 -4.31 -30.29
N LEU A 187 -11.07 -3.15 -30.38
CA LEU A 187 -10.44 -1.84 -30.16
C LEU A 187 -9.89 -1.68 -28.74
N ALA A 188 -10.53 -2.27 -27.72
CA ALA A 188 -10.02 -2.29 -26.34
C ALA A 188 -8.62 -2.91 -26.26
N ARG A 189 -8.39 -4.01 -26.97
CA ARG A 189 -7.07 -4.67 -27.02
C ARG A 189 -6.04 -3.81 -27.74
N GLU A 190 -6.41 -3.20 -28.87
CA GLU A 190 -5.51 -2.35 -29.66
C GLU A 190 -5.14 -1.06 -28.92
N LEU A 191 -6.12 -0.36 -28.33
CA LEU A 191 -5.96 0.98 -27.75
C LEU A 191 -5.53 1.00 -26.28
N LEU A 192 -5.82 -0.05 -25.51
CA LEU A 192 -5.53 -0.10 -24.06
C LEU A 192 -4.44 -1.13 -23.74
N SER A 193 -4.44 -2.29 -24.40
CA SER A 193 -3.46 -3.36 -24.12
C SER A 193 -2.19 -3.28 -24.96
N GLY A 194 -2.17 -2.49 -26.04
CA GLY A 194 -1.04 -2.34 -26.95
C GLY A 194 0.15 -1.52 -26.41
N GLY A 195 0.03 -0.90 -25.23
CA GLY A 195 1.08 -0.09 -24.60
C GLY A 195 1.26 1.32 -25.18
N GLU A 196 1.10 1.49 -26.50
CA GLU A 196 1.09 2.80 -27.14
C GLU A 196 -0.23 3.53 -26.88
N ARG A 197 -0.16 4.67 -26.19
CA ARG A 197 -1.31 5.58 -26.03
C ARG A 197 -1.58 6.25 -27.39
N LEU A 198 -2.80 6.13 -27.91
CA LEU A 198 -3.23 6.86 -29.10
C LEU A 198 -3.18 8.37 -28.85
N ALA A 199 -2.15 9.02 -29.40
CA ALA A 199 -2.07 10.48 -29.42
C ALA A 199 -3.13 11.06 -30.37
N LEU A 200 -3.83 12.11 -29.92
CA LEU A 200 -4.65 12.91 -30.82
C LEU A 200 -3.75 13.76 -31.74
N PRO A 201 -4.21 14.16 -32.95
CA PRO A 201 -3.44 15.03 -33.84
C PRO A 201 -3.14 16.47 -33.34
N SER A 202 -3.45 16.80 -32.09
CA SER A 202 -3.28 18.13 -31.49
C SER A 202 -3.17 18.00 -29.97
N ASP A 203 -2.18 18.68 -29.39
CA ASP A 203 -1.94 18.69 -27.94
C ASP A 203 -2.90 19.64 -27.18
N ASP A 204 -3.67 20.47 -27.89
CA ASP A 204 -4.74 21.32 -27.35
C ASP A 204 -6.11 20.60 -27.29
N ALA A 205 -6.11 19.28 -27.43
CA ALA A 205 -7.31 18.47 -27.59
C ALA A 205 -7.50 17.44 -26.46
N VAL A 206 -8.74 17.28 -25.98
CA VAL A 206 -9.12 16.23 -25.03
C VAL A 206 -10.22 15.37 -25.63
N ALA A 207 -9.99 14.05 -25.69
CA ALA A 207 -10.97 13.09 -26.17
C ALA A 207 -12.14 12.94 -25.18
N LEU A 208 -13.36 13.14 -25.68
CA LEU A 208 -14.60 12.93 -24.93
C LEU A 208 -15.20 11.53 -25.13
N GLY A 209 -14.94 10.93 -26.30
CA GLY A 209 -15.41 9.60 -26.70
C GLY A 209 -15.05 9.26 -28.16
N LEU A 210 -15.45 8.06 -28.58
CA LEU A 210 -15.25 7.48 -29.89
C LEU A 210 -16.60 7.26 -30.58
N ILE A 211 -16.76 7.72 -31.82
CA ILE A 211 -17.92 7.39 -32.65
C ILE A 211 -17.54 6.56 -33.87
N ALA A 212 -18.35 5.55 -34.19
CA ALA A 212 -18.30 4.87 -35.48
C ALA A 212 -19.33 5.47 -36.43
N VAL A 213 -18.90 5.86 -37.63
CA VAL A 213 -19.77 6.51 -38.61
C VAL A 213 -19.77 5.71 -39.91
N GLU A 214 -20.97 5.46 -40.45
CA GLU A 214 -21.17 4.86 -41.76
C GLU A 214 -22.24 5.62 -42.54
N ARG A 215 -21.94 6.01 -43.78
CA ARG A 215 -22.86 6.74 -44.68
C ARG A 215 -23.50 8.00 -44.06
N GLY A 216 -22.75 8.70 -43.19
CA GLY A 216 -23.22 9.91 -42.50
C GLY A 216 -24.19 9.66 -41.34
N ARG A 217 -24.25 8.45 -40.79
CA ARG A 217 -24.97 8.14 -39.55
C ARG A 217 -24.02 7.57 -38.52
N VAL A 218 -24.20 7.96 -37.25
CA VAL A 218 -23.54 7.30 -36.13
C VAL A 218 -24.13 5.90 -35.97
N LEU A 219 -23.29 4.89 -35.99
CA LEU A 219 -23.68 3.52 -35.64
C LEU A 219 -23.75 3.38 -34.12
N TRP A 220 -22.69 3.85 -33.44
CA TRP A 220 -22.56 3.78 -31.99
C TRP A 220 -21.58 4.83 -31.44
N LEU A 221 -21.66 5.04 -30.13
CA LEU A 221 -20.83 5.93 -29.34
C LEU A 221 -20.23 5.15 -28.16
N ASP A 222 -18.91 5.14 -28.03
CA ASP A 222 -18.17 4.60 -26.88
C ASP A 222 -17.51 5.74 -26.09
N ARG A 223 -17.59 5.73 -24.75
CA ARG A 223 -16.90 6.71 -23.92
C ARG A 223 -15.56 6.14 -23.43
N GLY A 224 -15.58 4.96 -22.82
CA GLY A 224 -14.44 4.39 -22.09
C GLY A 224 -13.15 4.20 -22.91
N LEU A 225 -13.22 3.92 -24.21
CA LEU A 225 -12.03 3.66 -25.02
C LEU A 225 -11.07 4.84 -25.09
N LEU A 226 -11.58 6.08 -25.17
CA LEU A 226 -10.75 7.29 -25.34
C LEU A 226 -10.89 8.33 -24.23
N ARG A 227 -12.00 8.34 -23.48
CA ARG A 227 -12.22 9.28 -22.39
C ARG A 227 -11.22 9.00 -21.26
N ARG A 228 -10.55 10.04 -20.75
CA ARG A 228 -9.56 9.93 -19.68
C ARG A 228 -9.86 10.90 -18.54
N PRO A 229 -9.85 10.45 -17.26
CA PRO A 229 -9.87 11.36 -16.13
C PRO A 229 -8.55 12.15 -16.06
N GLN A 230 -8.59 13.35 -15.48
CA GLN A 230 -7.39 14.13 -15.19
C GLN A 230 -6.45 13.34 -14.28
N ARG A 231 -5.20 13.14 -14.71
CA ARG A 231 -4.14 12.53 -13.89
C ARG A 231 -2.76 12.88 -14.44
N ALA A 232 -1.73 12.72 -13.60
CA ALA A 232 -0.35 12.87 -14.03
C ALA A 232 0.03 11.83 -15.10
N LEU A 233 0.98 12.16 -15.97
CA LEU A 233 1.38 11.32 -17.12
C LEU A 233 1.77 9.88 -16.70
N ASN A 234 2.38 9.76 -15.51
CA ASN A 234 3.00 8.54 -14.97
C ASN A 234 2.19 7.91 -13.80
N THR A 235 0.89 8.21 -13.68
CA THR A 235 0.04 7.57 -12.66
C THR A 235 0.04 6.03 -12.82
N PRO A 236 0.36 5.25 -11.77
CA PRO A 236 0.32 3.79 -11.84
C PRO A 236 -1.10 3.31 -12.12
N ASN A 237 -1.21 2.14 -12.75
CA ASN A 237 -2.48 1.46 -13.04
C ASN A 237 -3.46 2.25 -13.94
N ALA A 238 -2.99 3.31 -14.60
CA ALA A 238 -3.80 4.19 -15.43
C ALA A 238 -4.57 3.42 -16.54
N ILE A 239 -3.91 2.45 -17.17
CA ILE A 239 -4.48 1.61 -18.23
C ILE A 239 -5.56 0.68 -17.66
N GLN A 240 -5.32 0.10 -16.49
CA GLN A 240 -6.26 -0.79 -15.79
C GLN A 240 -7.55 -0.05 -15.42
N GLN A 241 -7.45 1.20 -14.96
CA GLN A 241 -8.61 2.07 -14.68
C GLN A 241 -9.41 2.38 -15.96
N ASP A 242 -8.73 2.73 -17.06
CA ASP A 242 -9.38 3.02 -18.35
C ASP A 242 -10.11 1.78 -18.88
N LEU A 243 -9.46 0.62 -18.80
CA LEU A 243 -10.02 -0.67 -19.21
C LEU A 243 -11.20 -1.09 -18.32
N ALA A 244 -11.15 -0.83 -17.01
CA ALA A 244 -12.28 -1.09 -16.11
C ALA A 244 -13.49 -0.21 -16.45
N ALA A 245 -13.28 1.07 -16.75
CA ALA A 245 -14.35 1.98 -17.17
C ALA A 245 -14.98 1.56 -18.52
N HIS A 246 -14.16 1.21 -19.51
CA HIS A 246 -14.65 0.66 -20.78
C HIS A 246 -15.38 -0.68 -20.61
N TYR A 247 -14.84 -1.59 -19.80
CA TYR A 247 -15.45 -2.88 -19.52
C TYR A 247 -16.84 -2.73 -18.87
N GLN A 248 -17.00 -1.79 -17.93
CA GLN A 248 -18.31 -1.49 -17.33
C GLN A 248 -19.33 -0.99 -18.36
N GLU A 249 -18.94 -0.07 -19.25
CA GLU A 249 -19.80 0.42 -20.35
C GLU A 249 -20.18 -0.72 -21.31
N LEU A 250 -19.21 -1.50 -21.75
CA LEU A 250 -19.42 -2.61 -22.69
C LEU A 250 -20.25 -3.74 -22.07
N MET A 251 -20.08 -4.02 -20.77
CA MET A 251 -20.90 -4.97 -20.02
C MET A 251 -22.38 -4.54 -19.97
N GLN A 252 -22.65 -3.26 -19.70
CA GLN A 252 -24.02 -2.74 -19.73
C GLN A 252 -24.65 -2.85 -21.14
N ALA A 253 -23.87 -2.58 -22.19
CA ALA A 253 -24.32 -2.77 -23.57
C ALA A 253 -24.62 -4.25 -23.90
N VAL A 254 -23.74 -5.18 -23.49
CA VAL A 254 -23.94 -6.64 -23.65
C VAL A 254 -25.21 -7.10 -22.93
N LEU A 255 -25.40 -6.72 -21.66
CA LEU A 255 -26.58 -7.10 -20.89
C LEU A 255 -27.87 -6.56 -21.53
N THR A 256 -27.88 -5.30 -21.96
CA THR A 256 -29.04 -4.67 -22.63
C THR A 256 -29.36 -5.34 -23.98
N ALA A 257 -28.34 -5.67 -24.77
CA ALA A 257 -28.49 -6.39 -26.04
C ALA A 257 -29.04 -7.81 -25.83
N ARG A 258 -28.57 -8.52 -24.80
CA ARG A 258 -29.07 -9.87 -24.47
C ARG A 258 -30.50 -9.86 -23.94
N GLN A 259 -30.84 -8.89 -23.08
CA GLN A 259 -32.19 -8.71 -22.57
C GLN A 259 -33.19 -8.40 -23.70
N SER A 260 -32.84 -7.50 -24.63
CA SER A 260 -33.71 -7.20 -25.78
C SER A 260 -33.84 -8.37 -26.77
N ALA A 261 -32.85 -9.25 -26.85
CA ALA A 261 -32.90 -10.52 -27.59
C ALA A 261 -33.60 -11.68 -26.84
N GLY A 262 -34.06 -11.48 -25.60
CA GLY A 262 -34.70 -12.53 -24.79
C GLY A 262 -33.76 -13.67 -24.34
N LEU A 263 -32.44 -13.43 -24.35
CA LEU A 263 -31.43 -14.39 -23.92
C LEU A 263 -31.22 -14.35 -22.41
N ARG A 264 -30.85 -15.49 -21.80
CA ARG A 264 -30.51 -15.57 -20.36
C ARG A 264 -29.27 -14.72 -20.02
N GLY A 265 -29.14 -14.30 -18.76
CA GLY A 265 -27.99 -13.50 -18.30
C GLY A 265 -26.66 -14.26 -18.29
N ALA A 266 -26.68 -15.60 -18.27
CA ALA A 266 -25.48 -16.43 -18.33
C ALA A 266 -24.81 -16.43 -19.72
N PHE A 267 -23.52 -16.11 -19.79
CA PHE A 267 -22.68 -16.20 -21.00
C PHE A 267 -21.18 -16.28 -20.66
N ALA A 268 -20.37 -16.72 -21.64
CA ALA A 268 -18.92 -16.76 -21.53
C ALA A 268 -18.29 -15.44 -22.00
N ALA A 269 -17.36 -14.90 -21.21
CA ALA A 269 -16.72 -13.61 -21.44
C ALA A 269 -16.02 -13.53 -22.81
N SER A 270 -15.37 -14.61 -23.25
CA SER A 270 -14.68 -14.71 -24.54
C SER A 270 -15.57 -14.57 -25.78
N GLN A 271 -16.90 -14.56 -25.61
CA GLN A 271 -17.86 -14.25 -26.69
C GLN A 271 -17.96 -12.74 -26.98
N TYR A 272 -17.74 -11.90 -25.96
CA TYR A 272 -17.99 -10.45 -26.02
C TYR A 272 -16.79 -9.59 -25.64
N PHE A 273 -15.79 -10.16 -24.96
CA PHE A 273 -14.59 -9.48 -24.48
C PHE A 273 -13.34 -10.20 -25.02
N ARG A 274 -12.30 -9.42 -25.33
CA ARG A 274 -10.97 -9.94 -25.70
C ARG A 274 -9.99 -9.84 -24.53
N VAL A 275 -10.02 -8.70 -23.83
CA VAL A 275 -9.21 -8.42 -22.65
C VAL A 275 -10.15 -8.01 -21.53
N LEU A 276 -9.92 -8.52 -20.33
CA LEU A 276 -10.61 -8.10 -19.11
C LEU A 276 -9.68 -7.22 -18.25
N PRO A 277 -10.22 -6.22 -17.54
CA PRO A 277 -9.49 -5.55 -16.46
C PRO A 277 -9.14 -6.56 -15.35
N PRO A 278 -8.14 -6.27 -14.48
CA PRO A 278 -7.83 -7.13 -13.34
C PRO A 278 -8.96 -7.14 -12.29
N TRP A 279 -9.92 -6.22 -12.36
CA TRP A 279 -11.13 -6.22 -11.54
C TRP A 279 -12.32 -5.65 -12.31
N GLY A 280 -13.53 -6.10 -12.00
CA GLY A 280 -14.74 -5.57 -12.63
C GLY A 280 -16.03 -6.27 -12.18
N PRO A 281 -17.21 -5.77 -12.59
CA PRO A 281 -18.48 -6.43 -12.30
C PRO A 281 -18.62 -7.77 -13.04
N ILE A 282 -19.38 -8.69 -12.44
CA ILE A 282 -19.72 -10.00 -13.03
C ILE A 282 -21.23 -10.29 -12.91
N PRO A 283 -21.91 -10.77 -13.97
CA PRO A 283 -23.34 -11.09 -13.90
C PRO A 283 -23.62 -12.28 -12.96
N GLN A 284 -24.56 -12.14 -12.04
CA GLN A 284 -24.94 -13.18 -11.07
C GLN A 284 -25.32 -14.51 -11.74
N ASP A 285 -26.06 -14.48 -12.86
CA ASP A 285 -26.48 -15.66 -13.63
C ASP A 285 -25.31 -16.54 -14.13
N CYS A 286 -24.08 -16.00 -14.21
CA CYS A 286 -22.93 -16.73 -14.72
C CYS A 286 -22.26 -17.65 -13.67
N ILE A 287 -22.65 -17.56 -12.40
CA ILE A 287 -22.05 -18.32 -11.29
C ILE A 287 -23.16 -19.02 -10.50
N ASP A 288 -22.97 -20.33 -10.31
CA ASP A 288 -23.76 -21.18 -9.43
C ASP A 288 -22.83 -21.69 -8.30
N PRO A 289 -22.82 -21.02 -7.12
CA PRO A 289 -21.94 -21.40 -6.02
C PRO A 289 -22.38 -22.71 -5.35
N VAL A 290 -23.64 -23.12 -5.50
CA VAL A 290 -24.18 -24.35 -4.90
C VAL A 290 -23.83 -25.57 -5.76
N GLY A 291 -23.84 -25.41 -7.08
CA GLY A 291 -23.41 -26.44 -8.03
C GLY A 291 -21.91 -26.45 -8.32
N GLY A 292 -21.14 -25.48 -7.79
CA GLY A 292 -19.70 -25.32 -8.07
C GLY A 292 -19.41 -25.00 -9.55
N ARG A 293 -20.30 -24.27 -10.23
CA ARG A 293 -20.21 -24.02 -11.68
C ARG A 293 -20.04 -22.55 -12.00
N GLN A 294 -19.06 -22.25 -12.84
CA GLN A 294 -18.88 -20.93 -13.45
C GLN A 294 -19.02 -21.06 -14.98
N GLN A 295 -19.62 -20.06 -15.63
CA GLN A 295 -19.79 -20.01 -17.09
C GLN A 295 -19.14 -18.77 -17.72
N PHE A 296 -18.63 -17.84 -16.92
CA PHE A 296 -18.10 -16.56 -17.38
C PHE A 296 -16.66 -16.67 -17.90
N PHE A 297 -15.76 -17.24 -17.09
CA PHE A 297 -14.35 -17.37 -17.43
C PHE A 297 -14.09 -18.61 -18.29
N PRO A 298 -12.97 -18.66 -19.05
CA PRO A 298 -12.51 -19.90 -19.68
C PRO A 298 -12.41 -21.06 -18.68
N LYS A 299 -12.40 -22.30 -19.19
CA LYS A 299 -12.36 -23.50 -18.34
C LYS A 299 -11.01 -23.72 -17.67
N ASP A 300 -9.98 -23.11 -18.23
CA ASP A 300 -8.57 -23.26 -17.83
C ASP A 300 -8.17 -22.25 -16.73
N TYR A 301 -9.14 -21.57 -16.11
CA TYR A 301 -8.92 -20.52 -15.11
C TYR A 301 -9.33 -21.04 -13.72
N GLU A 302 -8.50 -20.79 -12.70
CA GLU A 302 -8.86 -21.11 -11.32
C GLU A 302 -9.79 -20.01 -10.76
N VAL A 303 -11.08 -20.33 -10.60
CA VAL A 303 -12.09 -19.39 -10.11
C VAL A 303 -12.49 -19.77 -8.69
N SER A 304 -12.06 -18.95 -7.73
CA SER A 304 -12.46 -19.00 -6.33
C SER A 304 -13.59 -18.01 -6.03
N ILE A 305 -14.34 -18.23 -4.95
CA ILE A 305 -15.42 -17.33 -4.50
C ILE A 305 -15.29 -17.08 -3.00
N ALA A 306 -15.40 -15.82 -2.57
CA ALA A 306 -15.24 -15.41 -1.18
C ALA A 306 -16.27 -14.34 -0.77
N PRO A 307 -16.93 -14.47 0.40
CA PRO A 307 -17.62 -13.35 1.02
C PRO A 307 -16.59 -12.30 1.49
N VAL A 308 -16.91 -11.02 1.37
CA VAL A 308 -16.04 -9.89 1.78
C VAL A 308 -16.89 -8.82 2.46
N ARG A 309 -16.33 -8.03 3.39
CA ARG A 309 -17.03 -6.88 3.96
C ARG A 309 -17.09 -5.73 2.94
N ARG A 310 -18.20 -5.01 2.87
CA ARG A 310 -18.31 -3.85 1.97
C ARG A 310 -17.26 -2.77 2.25
N SER A 311 -16.77 -2.65 3.49
CA SER A 311 -15.67 -1.78 3.91
C SER A 311 -14.29 -2.21 3.42
N GLU A 312 -14.08 -3.49 3.13
CA GLU A 312 -12.81 -4.06 2.66
C GLU A 312 -12.71 -4.11 1.12
N LEU A 313 -13.84 -3.96 0.42
CA LEU A 313 -13.93 -4.08 -1.03
C LEU A 313 -12.99 -3.10 -1.76
N GLU A 314 -12.94 -1.83 -1.35
CA GLU A 314 -12.08 -0.82 -2.01
C GLU A 314 -10.59 -1.15 -1.87
N ALA A 315 -10.15 -1.70 -0.73
CA ALA A 315 -8.78 -2.12 -0.52
C ALA A 315 -8.39 -3.29 -1.44
N VAL A 316 -9.23 -4.35 -1.48
CA VAL A 316 -8.97 -5.52 -2.34
C VAL A 316 -8.96 -5.13 -3.84
N LEU A 317 -9.83 -4.19 -4.26
CA LEU A 317 -9.81 -3.65 -5.61
C LEU A 317 -8.54 -2.82 -5.90
N ALA A 318 -8.07 -2.02 -4.94
CA ALA A 318 -6.86 -1.21 -5.06
C ALA A 318 -5.59 -2.06 -5.19
N ASP A 319 -5.43 -3.11 -4.37
CA ASP A 319 -4.33 -4.07 -4.49
C ASP A 319 -4.29 -4.67 -5.90
N SER A 320 -5.45 -5.15 -6.35
CA SER A 320 -5.62 -5.87 -7.61
C SER A 320 -5.47 -4.98 -8.86
N ALA A 321 -5.71 -3.68 -8.73
CA ALA A 321 -5.50 -2.71 -9.81
C ALA A 321 -4.03 -2.66 -10.29
N HIS A 322 -3.07 -3.10 -9.47
CA HIS A 322 -1.64 -3.17 -9.84
C HIS A 322 -1.30 -4.33 -10.77
N LEU A 323 -2.18 -5.32 -10.91
CA LEU A 323 -1.96 -6.47 -11.78
C LEU A 323 -2.17 -6.11 -13.24
N ALA A 324 -1.58 -6.90 -14.14
CA ALA A 324 -1.81 -6.75 -15.57
C ALA A 324 -3.29 -7.05 -15.92
N PRO A 325 -3.82 -6.45 -17.00
CA PRO A 325 -5.03 -6.94 -17.67
C PRO A 325 -4.93 -8.42 -18.04
N ILE A 326 -6.08 -9.08 -18.18
CA ILE A 326 -6.18 -10.50 -18.54
C ILE A 326 -6.53 -10.60 -20.03
N ASP A 327 -5.65 -11.16 -20.87
CA ASP A 327 -5.94 -11.42 -22.29
C ASP A 327 -6.52 -12.82 -22.45
N LEU A 328 -7.83 -12.92 -22.71
CA LEU A 328 -8.57 -14.18 -22.77
C LEU A 328 -8.14 -15.13 -23.92
N GLU A 329 -7.29 -14.66 -24.83
CA GLU A 329 -6.73 -15.47 -25.93
C GLU A 329 -5.27 -15.89 -25.70
N ARG A 330 -4.55 -15.23 -24.78
CA ARG A 330 -3.12 -15.46 -24.53
C ARG A 330 -2.83 -16.03 -23.15
N ASP A 331 -3.56 -15.57 -22.14
CA ASP A 331 -3.38 -15.98 -20.76
C ASP A 331 -4.15 -17.29 -20.53
N ALA A 332 -3.44 -18.41 -20.57
CA ALA A 332 -3.84 -19.64 -19.89
C ALA A 332 -3.37 -19.57 -18.41
N ASP A 333 -4.09 -20.23 -17.50
CA ASP A 333 -3.77 -20.32 -16.07
C ASP A 333 -3.77 -18.95 -15.34
N CYS A 334 -4.94 -18.30 -15.29
CA CYS A 334 -5.17 -17.11 -14.44
C CYS A 334 -6.01 -17.44 -13.20
N ASP A 335 -5.50 -17.03 -12.03
CA ASP A 335 -6.21 -17.09 -10.75
C ASP A 335 -7.18 -15.90 -10.62
N VAL A 336 -8.46 -16.19 -10.38
CA VAL A 336 -9.52 -15.19 -10.20
C VAL A 336 -10.32 -15.48 -8.93
N MET A 337 -10.67 -14.43 -8.20
CA MET A 337 -11.52 -14.49 -7.01
C MET A 337 -12.76 -13.64 -7.22
N VAL A 338 -13.93 -14.26 -7.06
CA VAL A 338 -15.23 -13.57 -7.08
C VAL A 338 -15.54 -13.09 -5.66
N LEU A 339 -15.71 -11.78 -5.52
CA LEU A 339 -16.00 -11.12 -4.26
C LEU A 339 -17.50 -10.96 -4.10
N VAL A 340 -18.02 -11.41 -2.96
CA VAL A 340 -19.42 -11.29 -2.59
C VAL A 340 -19.53 -10.29 -1.43
N PRO A 341 -19.66 -8.98 -1.70
CA PRO A 341 -19.70 -7.97 -0.65
C PRO A 341 -21.00 -8.05 0.16
N MET A 342 -20.87 -7.93 1.48
CA MET A 342 -21.98 -7.93 2.42
C MET A 342 -21.72 -7.02 3.62
N SER A 343 -22.73 -6.80 4.46
CA SER A 343 -22.57 -6.03 5.71
C SER A 343 -21.73 -6.81 6.72
N ASP A 344 -21.07 -6.09 7.64
CA ASP A 344 -20.20 -6.70 8.67
C ASP A 344 -20.94 -7.73 9.55
N THR A 345 -22.23 -7.49 9.83
CA THR A 345 -23.09 -8.42 10.58
C THR A 345 -23.44 -9.67 9.79
N ALA A 346 -23.74 -9.54 8.49
CA ALA A 346 -23.96 -10.67 7.61
C ALA A 346 -22.66 -11.47 7.43
N PHE A 347 -21.53 -10.79 7.17
CA PHE A 347 -20.21 -11.41 7.07
C PHE A 347 -19.86 -12.22 8.32
N ALA A 348 -19.99 -11.63 9.51
CA ALA A 348 -19.70 -12.32 10.77
C ALA A 348 -20.59 -13.54 11.01
N LEU A 349 -21.84 -13.54 10.53
CA LEU A 349 -22.72 -14.71 10.59
C LEU A 349 -22.33 -15.77 9.55
N ARG A 350 -22.15 -15.38 8.29
CA ARG A 350 -21.89 -16.28 7.16
C ARG A 350 -20.50 -16.91 7.23
N ALA A 351 -19.46 -16.15 7.59
CA ALA A 351 -18.11 -16.68 7.81
C ALA A 351 -18.12 -17.78 8.89
N ARG A 352 -18.78 -17.55 10.04
CA ARG A 352 -18.94 -18.57 11.08
C ARG A 352 -19.73 -19.80 10.61
N GLN A 353 -20.68 -19.64 9.68
CA GLN A 353 -21.44 -20.75 9.10
C GLN A 353 -20.60 -21.58 8.12
N LEU A 354 -19.68 -20.95 7.36
CA LEU A 354 -18.75 -21.63 6.45
C LEU A 354 -17.54 -22.26 7.19
N GLU A 355 -17.11 -21.68 8.31
CA GLU A 355 -16.05 -22.24 9.17
C GLU A 355 -16.54 -23.42 10.03
N ALA A 356 -17.82 -23.46 10.39
CA ALA A 356 -18.37 -24.46 11.29
C ALA A 356 -18.54 -25.83 10.62
N PRO A 357 -18.08 -26.94 11.24
CA PRO A 357 -18.51 -28.28 10.84
C PRO A 357 -20.02 -28.42 11.04
N ALA A 358 -20.74 -28.94 10.04
CA ALA A 358 -22.20 -29.10 10.09
C ALA A 358 -22.72 -30.04 11.19
N GLU A 359 -21.86 -30.81 11.86
CA GLU A 359 -22.22 -31.65 13.02
C GLU A 359 -22.10 -30.92 14.39
N VAL A 360 -21.92 -29.59 14.41
CA VAL A 360 -21.84 -28.85 15.69
C VAL A 360 -23.24 -28.58 16.28
N VAL A 361 -23.61 -29.43 17.24
CA VAL A 361 -24.67 -29.19 18.25
C VAL A 361 -24.52 -27.77 18.84
N PRO A 362 -25.62 -27.00 19.05
CA PRO A 362 -25.53 -25.62 19.56
C PRO A 362 -24.73 -25.54 20.87
N ARG A 363 -23.75 -24.62 20.89
CA ARG A 363 -22.86 -24.43 22.05
C ARG A 363 -23.65 -23.97 23.27
N SER A 364 -23.45 -24.65 24.40
CA SER A 364 -23.78 -24.10 25.70
C SER A 364 -22.83 -22.94 26.03
N LEU A 365 -23.38 -21.77 26.35
CA LEU A 365 -22.62 -20.65 26.91
C LEU A 365 -21.92 -21.10 28.21
N GLY A 366 -20.68 -20.65 28.42
CA GLY A 366 -19.91 -20.93 29.64
C GLY A 366 -18.99 -22.16 29.61
N ARG A 367 -18.61 -22.70 28.45
CA ARG A 367 -17.53 -23.71 28.32
C ARG A 367 -16.60 -23.42 27.13
N LEU A 368 -15.30 -23.70 27.30
CA LEU A 368 -14.32 -23.67 26.21
C LEU A 368 -14.71 -24.66 25.12
N ALA A 369 -14.74 -24.19 23.86
CA ALA A 369 -15.46 -24.87 22.78
C ALA A 369 -14.84 -26.21 22.32
N ARG A 370 -13.53 -26.41 22.55
CA ARG A 370 -12.76 -27.66 22.49
C ARG A 370 -11.30 -27.32 22.84
N LEU A 371 -10.66 -28.13 23.67
CA LEU A 371 -9.20 -28.22 23.68
C LEU A 371 -8.82 -29.35 22.71
N ASP A 372 -8.51 -29.00 21.46
CA ASP A 372 -8.01 -29.98 20.51
C ASP A 372 -6.56 -30.33 20.84
N ARG A 373 -6.39 -31.46 21.53
CA ARG A 373 -5.09 -31.98 21.95
C ARG A 373 -4.20 -32.47 20.78
N LEU A 374 -4.72 -32.54 19.56
CA LEU A 374 -3.98 -32.98 18.38
C LEU A 374 -3.56 -31.82 17.46
N ALA A 375 -4.19 -30.64 17.56
CA ALA A 375 -3.79 -29.44 16.82
C ALA A 375 -2.39 -28.91 17.19
N LEU A 376 -1.81 -29.38 18.30
CA LEU A 376 -0.42 -29.11 18.70
C LEU A 376 0.61 -30.03 18.03
N ARG A 377 0.21 -30.93 17.12
CA ARG A 377 1.14 -31.66 16.26
C ARG A 377 1.22 -31.01 14.88
N ILE A 378 2.45 -30.73 14.48
CA ILE A 378 2.88 -30.07 13.26
C ILE A 378 2.14 -30.63 12.03
N LEU A 379 1.60 -29.70 11.22
CA LEU A 379 0.78 -29.87 10.00
C LEU A 379 -0.66 -30.39 10.23
N PRO A 380 -1.69 -29.54 10.00
CA PRO A 380 -3.07 -30.01 9.96
C PRO A 380 -3.31 -30.86 8.70
N GLN A 381 -3.54 -32.16 8.87
CA GLN A 381 -4.02 -33.00 7.78
C GLN A 381 -5.50 -32.68 7.50
N LEU A 382 -5.78 -32.12 6.33
CA LEU A 382 -7.14 -31.92 5.85
C LEU A 382 -7.85 -33.28 5.73
N PRO A 383 -9.04 -33.46 6.34
CA PRO A 383 -9.79 -34.70 6.22
C PRO A 383 -10.24 -34.89 4.77
N ILE A 384 -9.73 -35.94 4.15
CA ILE A 384 -10.06 -36.33 2.79
C ILE A 384 -11.54 -36.79 2.79
N HIS A 385 -12.35 -36.24 1.87
CA HIS A 385 -13.79 -36.50 1.70
C HIS A 385 -14.72 -35.88 2.77
N ARG A 386 -14.95 -34.56 2.68
CA ARG A 386 -16.14 -33.92 3.27
C ARG A 386 -17.31 -34.00 2.29
N ILE A 387 -18.52 -34.29 2.78
CA ILE A 387 -19.76 -34.02 2.05
C ILE A 387 -19.98 -32.50 2.12
N ASP A 388 -20.32 -31.87 1.00
CA ASP A 388 -20.51 -30.43 0.90
C ASP A 388 -21.79 -29.99 1.64
N THR A 389 -21.62 -29.55 2.88
CA THR A 389 -22.68 -29.06 3.76
C THR A 389 -22.91 -27.55 3.64
N ASP A 390 -22.08 -26.88 2.85
CA ASP A 390 -22.03 -25.42 2.78
C ASP A 390 -23.03 -24.91 1.72
N ALA A 391 -23.56 -25.81 0.89
CA ALA A 391 -24.60 -25.61 -0.11
C ALA A 391 -25.82 -24.79 0.38
N ASP A 392 -26.28 -24.98 1.61
CA ASP A 392 -27.41 -24.23 2.18
C ASP A 392 -27.00 -22.81 2.60
N VAL A 393 -25.78 -22.64 3.10
CA VAL A 393 -25.19 -21.34 3.46
C VAL A 393 -24.94 -20.51 2.20
N TRP A 394 -24.34 -21.12 1.17
CA TRP A 394 -24.13 -20.49 -0.13
C TRP A 394 -25.43 -20.13 -0.84
N ARG A 395 -26.48 -20.96 -0.76
CA ARG A 395 -27.79 -20.62 -1.31
C ARG A 395 -28.41 -19.40 -0.61
N ALA A 396 -28.22 -19.29 0.70
CA ALA A 396 -28.69 -18.12 1.46
C ALA A 396 -27.85 -16.87 1.13
N ILE A 397 -26.51 -16.98 1.06
CA ILE A 397 -25.64 -15.89 0.59
C ILE A 397 -26.08 -15.40 -0.80
N TRP A 398 -26.24 -16.31 -1.77
CA TRP A 398 -26.56 -15.93 -3.14
C TRP A 398 -27.97 -15.34 -3.32
N ALA A 399 -28.90 -15.63 -2.40
CA ALA A 399 -30.22 -15.00 -2.37
C ALA A 399 -30.21 -13.59 -1.76
N ASP A 400 -29.30 -13.33 -0.80
CA ASP A 400 -29.18 -12.03 -0.11
C ASP A 400 -28.35 -10.99 -0.91
N VAL A 401 -27.69 -11.40 -1.99
CA VAL A 401 -26.71 -10.59 -2.75
C VAL A 401 -27.36 -9.60 -3.71
N ASN A 402 -26.84 -8.36 -3.70
CA ASN A 402 -27.16 -7.36 -4.72
C ASN A 402 -26.40 -7.68 -6.03
N PRO A 403 -27.09 -7.95 -7.16
CA PRO A 403 -26.44 -8.29 -8.43
C PRO A 403 -25.51 -7.20 -8.96
N ALA A 404 -25.71 -5.94 -8.57
CA ALA A 404 -24.90 -4.80 -9.00
C ALA A 404 -23.59 -4.65 -8.20
N GLU A 405 -23.43 -5.34 -7.08
CA GLU A 405 -22.23 -5.27 -6.22
C GLU A 405 -21.29 -6.47 -6.42
N LEU A 406 -21.67 -7.47 -7.22
CA LEU A 406 -20.81 -8.63 -7.53
C LEU A 406 -19.61 -8.22 -8.39
N MET A 407 -18.41 -8.43 -7.85
CA MET A 407 -17.15 -8.08 -8.49
C MET A 407 -16.25 -9.32 -8.61
N PHE A 408 -15.44 -9.38 -9.66
CA PHE A 408 -14.30 -10.30 -9.74
C PHE A 408 -12.98 -9.54 -9.59
N VAL A 409 -11.95 -10.26 -9.18
CA VAL A 409 -10.60 -9.76 -8.92
C VAL A 409 -9.56 -10.80 -9.35
N ARG A 410 -8.53 -10.38 -10.10
CA ARG A 410 -7.35 -11.20 -10.44
C ARG A 410 -6.48 -11.37 -9.19
N ARG A 411 -5.95 -12.57 -8.97
CA ARG A 411 -4.92 -12.83 -7.94
C ARG A 411 -3.52 -12.88 -8.56
N PRO A 412 -2.45 -12.58 -7.79
CA PRO A 412 -1.07 -12.81 -8.25
C PRO A 412 -0.81 -14.31 -8.44
N PRO A 413 -0.22 -14.75 -9.57
CA PRO A 413 0.06 -16.16 -9.81
C PRO A 413 1.24 -16.65 -8.95
N ARG A 414 0.94 -17.07 -7.71
CA ARG A 414 1.71 -17.93 -6.77
C ARG A 414 1.17 -17.74 -5.35
N THR A 415 0.09 -18.46 -5.03
CA THR A 415 -0.67 -18.40 -3.77
C THR A 415 0.03 -19.04 -2.55
N ALA A 416 1.38 -19.13 -2.55
CA ALA A 416 2.15 -19.70 -1.43
C ALA A 416 2.66 -18.66 -0.42
N GLU A 417 2.82 -17.40 -0.83
CA GLU A 417 3.46 -16.35 -0.01
C GLU A 417 2.50 -15.22 0.43
N THR A 418 1.28 -15.19 -0.08
CA THR A 418 0.23 -14.28 0.41
C THR A 418 -0.92 -15.09 1.03
N ALA A 419 -1.05 -14.99 2.35
CA ALA A 419 -2.05 -15.68 3.15
C ALA A 419 -3.49 -15.13 2.97
N VAL A 420 -3.90 -14.90 1.72
CA VAL A 420 -5.29 -14.63 1.35
C VAL A 420 -6.01 -15.96 1.12
N SER A 421 -6.11 -16.71 2.21
CA SER A 421 -7.27 -17.55 2.54
C SER A 421 -8.06 -16.78 3.59
N ALA A 422 -9.34 -17.13 3.81
CA ALA A 422 -10.20 -16.38 4.73
C ALA A 422 -9.59 -16.20 6.14
N VAL A 423 -9.96 -15.08 6.79
CA VAL A 423 -9.41 -14.53 8.06
C VAL A 423 -8.18 -13.62 7.89
N VAL A 424 -8.42 -12.40 7.42
CA VAL A 424 -7.70 -11.22 7.90
C VAL A 424 -8.61 -10.49 8.89
N LEU A 425 -8.43 -10.76 10.18
CA LEU A 425 -9.03 -9.97 11.25
C LEU A 425 -7.99 -8.99 11.79
N ALA A 426 -8.40 -7.72 11.90
CA ALA A 426 -7.69 -6.62 12.56
C ALA A 426 -6.46 -6.01 11.84
N LEU A 427 -6.68 -5.43 10.65
CA LEU A 427 -5.96 -4.22 10.23
C LEU A 427 -6.98 -3.11 9.93
N GLY A 428 -7.20 -2.22 10.89
CA GLY A 428 -8.29 -1.25 10.84
C GLY A 428 -8.54 -0.48 12.13
N MET A 429 -7.48 -0.03 12.81
CA MET A 429 -7.58 0.89 13.95
C MET A 429 -6.69 2.11 13.69
N THR A 430 -7.30 3.29 13.56
CA THR A 430 -6.58 4.56 13.49
C THR A 430 -6.06 4.92 14.88
N LEU A 431 -4.74 5.03 15.03
CA LEU A 431 -4.12 5.55 16.25
C LEU A 431 -4.52 7.02 16.48
N PRO A 432 -4.75 7.45 17.74
CA PRO A 432 -4.88 8.87 18.07
C PRO A 432 -3.55 9.61 17.81
N PRO A 433 -3.58 10.93 17.56
CA PRO A 433 -2.38 11.69 17.20
C PRO A 433 -1.33 11.71 18.32
N PRO A 434 -0.04 11.86 17.98
CA PRO A 434 1.06 11.80 18.94
C PRO A 434 0.93 12.88 20.01
N GLY A 435 0.81 12.46 21.27
CA GLY A 435 0.68 13.36 22.42
C GLY A 435 -0.22 12.86 23.55
N SER A 436 -1.03 11.82 23.35
CA SER A 436 -1.72 11.15 24.47
C SER A 436 -0.70 10.41 25.33
N ALA A 437 -0.63 10.77 26.62
CA ALA A 437 0.27 10.11 27.57
C ALA A 437 0.01 8.60 27.66
N LEU A 438 1.06 7.85 28.02
CA LEU A 438 0.96 6.44 28.38
C LEU A 438 -0.09 6.22 29.48
N PRO A 439 -0.79 5.06 29.51
CA PRO A 439 -1.70 4.72 30.60
C PRO A 439 -1.00 4.82 31.98
N PRO A 440 -1.69 5.27 33.03
CA PRO A 440 -1.05 5.65 34.30
C PRO A 440 -0.50 4.48 35.14
N ASP A 441 -0.74 3.23 34.73
CA ASP A 441 -0.71 2.07 35.64
C ASP A 441 0.59 1.24 35.56
N ALA A 442 1.73 1.87 35.27
CA ALA A 442 3.04 1.22 35.41
C ALA A 442 3.34 0.85 36.88
N ALA A 443 2.97 1.72 37.83
CA ALA A 443 3.12 1.46 39.26
C ALA A 443 2.23 0.30 39.76
N LEU A 444 1.04 0.13 39.16
CA LEU A 444 0.13 -0.97 39.48
C LEU A 444 0.70 -2.33 39.03
N LEU A 445 1.59 -2.35 38.02
CA LEU A 445 2.26 -3.55 37.53
C LEU A 445 3.43 -3.97 38.44
N GLU A 446 4.18 -3.02 39.01
CA GLU A 446 5.16 -3.32 40.07
C GLU A 446 4.44 -3.88 41.31
N GLU A 447 3.37 -3.23 41.78
CA GLU A 447 2.56 -3.68 42.92
C GLU A 447 1.97 -5.09 42.74
N GLN A 448 1.61 -5.47 41.50
CA GLN A 448 1.12 -6.81 41.17
C GLN A 448 2.23 -7.87 41.07
N LEU A 449 3.46 -7.48 40.73
CA LEU A 449 4.61 -8.39 40.70
C LEU A 449 5.10 -8.70 42.12
N ASP A 450 5.21 -7.68 42.97
CA ASP A 450 5.56 -7.84 44.38
C ASP A 450 4.54 -8.75 45.10
N ALA A 451 3.25 -8.52 44.89
CA ALA A 451 2.19 -9.39 45.41
C ALA A 451 2.29 -10.84 44.89
N ALA A 452 2.78 -11.07 43.66
CA ALA A 452 2.98 -12.42 43.14
C ALA A 452 4.17 -13.13 43.81
N LEU A 453 5.24 -12.40 44.14
CA LEU A 453 6.40 -12.92 44.85
C LEU A 453 6.06 -13.26 46.31
N GLU A 454 5.33 -12.39 47.03
CA GLU A 454 4.86 -12.67 48.40
C GLU A 454 3.99 -13.95 48.48
N ASN A 455 3.19 -14.23 47.44
CA ASN A 455 2.39 -15.47 47.37
C ASN A 455 3.26 -16.73 47.18
N VAL A 456 4.45 -16.62 46.58
CA VAL A 456 5.41 -17.75 46.46
C VAL A 456 6.09 -18.00 47.80
N ASP A 457 6.54 -16.96 48.49
CA ASP A 457 7.17 -17.08 49.82
C ASP A 457 6.20 -17.72 50.84
N ALA A 458 4.93 -17.29 50.85
CA ALA A 458 3.89 -17.86 51.71
C ALA A 458 3.63 -19.36 51.43
N ALA A 459 3.80 -19.80 50.19
CA ALA A 459 3.64 -21.21 49.80
C ALA A 459 4.86 -22.06 50.22
N GLU A 460 6.08 -21.52 50.15
CA GLU A 460 7.28 -22.18 50.68
C GLU A 460 7.18 -22.40 52.20
N GLU A 461 6.65 -21.43 52.95
CA GLU A 461 6.40 -21.57 54.40
C GLU A 461 5.37 -22.66 54.72
N ALA A 462 4.23 -22.66 54.00
CA ALA A 462 3.19 -23.68 54.15
C ALA A 462 3.72 -25.10 53.88
N ARG A 463 4.58 -25.24 52.86
CA ARG A 463 5.29 -26.49 52.56
C ARG A 463 6.25 -26.89 53.71
N GLY A 464 6.99 -25.95 54.28
CA GLY A 464 7.86 -26.19 55.43
C GLY A 464 7.10 -26.73 56.65
N ALA A 465 5.90 -26.19 56.92
CA ALA A 465 5.03 -26.68 57.99
C ALA A 465 4.55 -28.12 57.75
N LEU A 466 4.15 -28.47 56.52
CA LEU A 466 3.74 -29.83 56.14
C LEU A 466 4.90 -30.83 56.20
N GLU A 467 6.12 -30.44 55.79
CA GLU A 467 7.32 -31.27 55.93
C GLU A 467 7.62 -31.58 57.42
N ALA A 468 7.39 -30.61 58.32
CA ALA A 468 7.50 -30.80 59.76
C ALA A 468 6.39 -31.68 60.37
N GLU A 469 5.13 -31.58 59.90
CA GLU A 469 4.05 -32.47 60.36
C GLU A 469 4.30 -33.93 59.94
N ILE A 470 4.77 -34.15 58.70
CA ILE A 470 5.18 -35.48 58.22
C ILE A 470 6.25 -36.10 59.11
N ALA A 471 7.22 -35.31 59.60
CA ALA A 471 8.23 -35.78 60.53
C ALA A 471 7.61 -36.21 61.87
N ARG A 472 6.68 -35.41 62.43
CA ARG A 472 5.94 -35.75 63.67
C ARG A 472 5.08 -37.00 63.52
N LEU A 473 4.35 -37.13 62.43
CA LEU A 473 3.50 -38.30 62.13
C LEU A 473 4.33 -39.58 62.00
N LYS A 474 5.50 -39.53 61.33
CA LYS A 474 6.43 -40.68 61.24
C LYS A 474 6.93 -41.15 62.60
N VAL A 475 7.31 -40.22 63.49
CA VAL A 475 7.71 -40.56 64.86
C VAL A 475 6.56 -41.21 65.62
N ARG A 476 5.35 -40.66 65.52
CA ARG A 476 4.18 -41.19 66.23
C ARG A 476 3.75 -42.58 65.74
N ILE A 477 3.81 -42.84 64.43
CA ILE A 477 3.57 -44.17 63.86
C ILE A 477 4.61 -45.16 64.39
N ALA A 478 5.90 -44.81 64.42
CA ALA A 478 6.96 -45.69 64.94
C ALA A 478 6.81 -45.98 66.44
N GLU A 479 6.36 -45.03 67.25
CA GLU A 479 6.02 -45.26 68.67
C GLU A 479 4.87 -46.26 68.84
N LEU A 480 3.79 -46.09 68.05
CA LEU A 480 2.62 -46.96 68.12
C LEU A 480 2.93 -48.38 67.59
N GLU A 481 3.68 -48.51 66.50
CA GLU A 481 4.14 -49.81 65.98
C GLU A 481 5.03 -50.53 67.01
N LYS A 482 5.90 -49.81 67.72
CA LYS A 482 6.71 -50.36 68.82
C LYS A 482 5.87 -50.76 70.04
N ALA A 483 4.80 -50.03 70.35
CA ALA A 483 3.87 -50.36 71.43
C ALA A 483 3.01 -51.60 71.08
N VAL A 484 2.56 -51.72 69.83
CA VAL A 484 1.87 -52.91 69.29
C VAL A 484 2.76 -54.15 69.37
N ALA A 485 4.06 -54.01 69.03
CA ALA A 485 5.03 -55.10 69.15
C ALA A 485 5.35 -55.53 70.60
N ALA A 486 5.01 -54.73 71.62
CA ALA A 486 5.28 -55.02 73.03
C ALA A 486 4.20 -55.88 73.72
N GLY A 487 3.09 -56.20 73.02
CA GLY A 487 2.11 -57.20 73.43
C GLY A 487 1.17 -56.79 74.57
N GLY A 488 -0.05 -56.36 74.24
CA GLY A 488 -1.08 -56.11 75.24
C GLY A 488 -2.52 -56.10 74.71
N GLY A 489 -3.24 -57.20 74.93
CA GLY A 489 -4.71 -57.33 74.86
C GLY A 489 -5.39 -57.04 73.52
N ASP A 490 -6.07 -58.04 72.93
CA ASP A 490 -6.69 -57.99 71.59
C ASP A 490 -7.39 -56.67 71.23
N GLN A 491 -8.25 -56.13 72.10
CA GLN A 491 -8.97 -54.88 71.85
C GLN A 491 -8.07 -53.64 71.76
N ARG A 492 -7.02 -53.54 72.58
CA ARG A 492 -6.06 -52.44 72.49
C ARG A 492 -5.17 -52.56 71.26
N LEU A 493 -4.90 -53.80 70.84
CA LEU A 493 -4.16 -54.08 69.61
C LEU A 493 -4.97 -53.64 68.37
N THR A 494 -6.28 -53.95 68.32
CA THR A 494 -7.15 -53.52 67.21
C THR A 494 -7.31 -52.01 67.14
N ASP A 495 -7.46 -51.33 68.28
CA ASP A 495 -7.60 -49.88 68.32
C ASP A 495 -6.30 -49.18 67.89
N ALA A 496 -5.14 -49.67 68.35
CA ALA A 496 -3.83 -49.15 67.95
C ALA A 496 -3.52 -49.37 66.46
N LEU A 497 -3.91 -50.52 65.89
CA LEU A 497 -3.76 -50.80 64.46
C LEU A 497 -4.66 -49.91 63.61
N ALA A 498 -5.91 -49.67 64.03
CA ALA A 498 -6.82 -48.75 63.35
C ALA A 498 -6.30 -47.30 63.36
N GLU A 499 -5.67 -46.88 64.45
CA GLU A 499 -5.05 -45.55 64.56
C GLU A 499 -3.77 -45.42 63.71
N ILE A 500 -2.95 -46.47 63.62
CA ILE A 500 -1.78 -46.52 62.71
C ILE A 500 -2.22 -46.38 61.25
N GLU A 501 -3.28 -47.06 60.82
CA GLU A 501 -3.83 -46.92 59.45
C GLU A 501 -4.36 -45.50 59.17
N ARG A 502 -5.06 -44.88 60.13
CA ARG A 502 -5.49 -43.48 60.02
C ARG A 502 -4.31 -42.52 59.87
N LEU A 503 -3.26 -42.69 60.68
CA LEU A 503 -2.08 -41.85 60.61
C LEU A 503 -1.27 -42.07 59.31
N LYS A 504 -1.27 -43.29 58.75
CA LYS A 504 -0.68 -43.58 57.43
C LYS A 504 -1.46 -42.92 56.29
N LEU A 505 -2.79 -42.92 56.36
CA LEU A 505 -3.64 -42.18 55.41
C LEU A 505 -3.42 -40.66 55.49
N ALA A 506 -3.31 -40.10 56.71
CA ALA A 506 -2.98 -38.68 56.91
C ALA A 506 -1.59 -38.32 56.35
N LEU A 507 -0.59 -39.18 56.59
CA LEU A 507 0.76 -39.01 56.04
C LEU A 507 0.75 -38.98 54.49
N ALA A 508 0.03 -39.92 53.87
CA ALA A 508 -0.07 -40.00 52.41
C ALA A 508 -0.82 -38.80 51.82
N ALA A 509 -1.82 -38.26 52.53
CA ALA A 509 -2.51 -37.03 52.14
C ALA A 509 -1.56 -35.82 52.18
N ALA A 510 -0.85 -35.60 53.30
CA ALA A 510 0.10 -34.50 53.44
C ALA A 510 1.26 -34.57 52.42
N GLN A 511 1.74 -35.78 52.11
CA GLN A 511 2.73 -35.98 51.04
C GLN A 511 2.21 -35.59 49.65
N LYS A 512 0.94 -35.88 49.36
CA LYS A 512 0.29 -35.48 48.11
C LYS A 512 0.05 -33.97 48.03
N GLU A 513 -0.29 -33.35 49.16
CA GLU A 513 -0.55 -31.91 49.30
C GLU A 513 0.73 -31.08 49.10
N ILE A 514 1.87 -31.55 49.64
CA ILE A 514 3.21 -31.01 49.32
C ILE A 514 3.55 -31.15 47.84
N GLU A 515 3.21 -32.27 47.20
CA GLU A 515 3.57 -32.48 45.79
C GLU A 515 2.73 -31.60 44.84
N THR A 516 1.48 -31.27 45.23
CA THR A 516 0.66 -30.27 44.51
C THR A 516 1.18 -28.84 44.72
N LEU A 517 1.54 -28.45 45.95
CA LEU A 517 2.15 -27.13 46.19
C LEU A 517 3.46 -26.99 45.40
N LYS A 518 4.34 -28.00 45.43
CA LYS A 518 5.56 -28.04 44.62
C LYS A 518 5.34 -27.95 43.11
N SER A 519 4.20 -28.36 42.57
CA SER A 519 3.89 -28.11 41.16
C SER A 519 3.43 -26.68 40.94
N ASP A 520 2.64 -26.12 41.84
CA ASP A 520 2.05 -24.79 41.70
C ASP A 520 3.08 -23.67 41.93
N ASP A 521 3.96 -23.79 42.94
CA ASP A 521 5.09 -22.88 43.20
C ASP A 521 6.03 -22.82 42.00
N ARG A 522 6.35 -23.98 41.41
CA ARG A 522 7.19 -24.08 40.21
C ARG A 522 6.53 -23.43 39.00
N ASN A 523 5.21 -23.56 38.86
CA ASN A 523 4.48 -22.91 37.78
C ASN A 523 4.45 -21.39 37.96
N ALA A 524 4.21 -20.88 39.17
CA ALA A 524 4.20 -19.45 39.49
C ALA A 524 5.58 -18.81 39.29
N ALA A 525 6.64 -19.40 39.87
CA ALA A 525 8.01 -18.91 39.71
C ALA A 525 8.48 -18.96 38.24
N VAL A 526 8.11 -19.99 37.46
CA VAL A 526 8.43 -20.05 36.02
C VAL A 526 7.69 -18.97 35.24
N LEU A 527 6.43 -18.66 35.57
CA LEU A 527 5.66 -17.58 34.93
C LEU A 527 6.25 -16.20 35.26
N ALA A 528 6.65 -15.93 36.51
CA ALA A 528 7.28 -14.68 36.90
C ALA A 528 8.62 -14.44 36.17
N ASN A 529 9.52 -15.43 36.21
CA ASN A 529 10.80 -15.36 35.49
C ASN A 529 10.62 -15.24 33.96
N ALA A 530 9.59 -15.88 33.38
CA ALA A 530 9.29 -15.74 31.95
C ALA A 530 8.73 -14.37 31.58
N LEU A 531 7.98 -13.71 32.48
CA LEU A 531 7.45 -12.37 32.28
C LEU A 531 8.56 -11.31 32.35
N GLU A 532 9.46 -11.41 33.33
CA GLU A 532 10.64 -10.56 33.48
C GLU A 532 11.55 -10.67 32.24
N ALA A 533 11.93 -11.89 31.84
CA ALA A 533 12.76 -12.13 30.66
C ALA A 533 12.10 -11.69 29.34
N ALA A 534 10.76 -11.70 29.26
CA ALA A 534 10.03 -11.17 28.11
C ALA A 534 10.05 -9.63 28.08
N SER A 535 9.98 -8.97 29.25
CA SER A 535 10.10 -7.51 29.37
C SER A 535 11.48 -7.03 28.93
N ASP A 536 12.55 -7.64 29.46
CA ASP A 536 13.95 -7.35 29.06
C ASP A 536 14.15 -7.51 27.56
N ARG A 537 13.56 -8.55 26.95
CA ARG A 537 13.67 -8.80 25.51
C ARG A 537 12.99 -7.72 24.69
N ILE A 538 11.87 -7.17 25.16
CA ILE A 538 11.17 -6.06 24.49
C ILE A 538 12.01 -4.77 24.57
N ASP A 539 12.62 -4.47 25.71
CA ASP A 539 13.42 -3.24 25.84
C ASP A 539 14.73 -3.32 25.05
N ALA A 540 15.34 -4.51 24.94
CA ALA A 540 16.43 -4.76 23.99
C ALA A 540 15.98 -4.55 22.53
N LEU A 541 14.82 -5.08 22.13
CA LEU A 541 14.28 -4.90 20.77
C LEU A 541 13.91 -3.44 20.46
N LYS A 542 13.39 -2.68 21.43
CA LYS A 542 13.18 -1.22 21.30
C LYS A 542 14.50 -0.48 21.08
N ALA A 543 15.54 -0.80 21.86
CA ALA A 543 16.85 -0.18 21.70
C ALA A 543 17.49 -0.50 20.34
N GLU A 544 17.37 -1.73 19.84
CA GLU A 544 17.79 -2.11 18.47
C GLU A 544 16.98 -1.35 17.39
N LEU A 545 15.66 -1.23 17.57
CA LEU A 545 14.77 -0.51 16.66
C LEU A 545 15.11 0.99 16.58
N ASP A 546 15.32 1.65 17.73
CA ASP A 546 15.65 3.07 17.79
C ASP A 546 17.06 3.34 17.25
N ALA A 547 18.03 2.43 17.47
CA ALA A 547 19.33 2.49 16.84
C ALA A 547 19.25 2.36 15.31
N ALA A 548 18.46 1.41 14.80
CA ALA A 548 18.25 1.22 13.36
C ALA A 548 17.53 2.42 12.71
N ARG A 549 16.53 2.99 13.38
CA ARG A 549 15.83 4.22 12.93
C ARG A 549 16.74 5.44 12.94
N ALA A 550 17.57 5.60 13.97
CA ALA A 550 18.57 6.66 14.03
C ALA A 550 19.62 6.54 12.91
N GLU A 551 20.04 5.32 12.57
CA GLU A 551 20.98 5.10 11.46
C GLU A 551 20.32 5.32 10.09
N ILE A 552 19.05 4.94 9.91
CA ILE A 552 18.28 5.29 8.70
C ILE A 552 18.15 6.81 8.54
N GLU A 553 17.83 7.56 9.60
CA GLU A 553 17.75 9.03 9.49
C GLU A 553 19.14 9.68 9.31
N ARG A 554 20.22 9.13 9.87
CA ARG A 554 21.60 9.56 9.56
C ARG A 554 21.95 9.31 8.10
N LEU A 555 21.73 8.10 7.61
CA LEU A 555 22.01 7.74 6.21
C LEU A 555 21.14 8.53 5.25
N LYS A 556 19.88 8.82 5.58
CA LYS A 556 18.96 9.65 4.80
C LYS A 556 19.34 11.14 4.83
N THR A 557 19.78 11.67 5.96
CA THR A 557 20.28 13.06 6.05
C THR A 557 21.66 13.25 5.41
N ALA A 558 22.49 12.20 5.36
CA ALA A 558 23.74 12.17 4.59
C ALA A 558 23.50 11.93 3.09
N ALA A 559 22.55 11.07 2.73
CA ALA A 559 22.23 10.72 1.34
C ALA A 559 21.42 11.81 0.63
N SER A 560 20.48 12.50 1.29
CA SER A 560 19.68 13.56 0.64
C SER A 560 20.50 14.66 -0.07
N PRO A 561 21.54 15.27 0.54
CA PRO A 561 22.42 16.21 -0.16
C PRO A 561 23.36 15.50 -1.16
N VAL A 562 23.70 14.23 -0.95
CA VAL A 562 24.57 13.46 -1.86
C VAL A 562 23.83 13.02 -3.11
N ASP A 563 22.60 12.54 -3.03
CA ASP A 563 21.74 12.20 -4.16
C ASP A 563 21.44 13.43 -5.01
N GLU A 564 21.14 14.57 -4.38
CA GLU A 564 20.86 15.82 -5.08
C GLU A 564 22.12 16.35 -5.78
N THR A 565 23.27 16.35 -5.12
CA THR A 565 24.55 16.74 -5.75
C THR A 565 25.05 15.72 -6.79
N LEU A 566 24.75 14.43 -6.64
CA LEU A 566 25.08 13.40 -7.63
C LEU A 566 24.18 13.50 -8.86
N LYS A 567 22.87 13.73 -8.69
CA LYS A 567 21.94 13.99 -9.81
C LYS A 567 22.34 15.24 -10.57
N GLN A 568 22.55 16.36 -9.88
CA GLN A 568 23.06 17.60 -10.48
C GLN A 568 24.36 17.35 -11.24
N ARG A 569 25.29 16.57 -10.68
CA ARG A 569 26.58 16.27 -11.33
C ARG A 569 26.47 15.27 -12.50
N ILE A 570 25.47 14.39 -12.49
CA ILE A 570 25.13 13.53 -13.65
C ILE A 570 24.49 14.38 -14.76
N GLU A 571 23.61 15.32 -14.42
CA GLU A 571 23.00 16.28 -15.36
C GLU A 571 24.04 17.24 -15.95
N GLU A 572 24.96 17.77 -15.13
CA GLU A 572 26.12 18.57 -15.57
C GLU A 572 27.00 17.78 -16.55
N LEU A 573 27.31 16.51 -16.24
CA LEU A 573 28.11 15.65 -17.12
C LEU A 573 27.35 15.28 -18.41
N ALA A 574 26.04 15.07 -18.36
CA ALA A 574 25.21 14.82 -19.53
C ALA A 574 25.12 16.07 -20.43
N ALA A 575 24.90 17.26 -19.86
CA ALA A 575 24.90 18.51 -20.61
C ALA A 575 26.29 18.81 -21.22
N ALA A 576 27.38 18.52 -20.51
CA ALA A 576 28.73 18.62 -21.04
C ALA A 576 29.00 17.61 -22.18
N LEU A 577 28.43 16.41 -22.07
CA LEU A 577 28.50 15.37 -23.10
C LEU A 577 27.79 15.81 -24.38
N ASP A 578 26.57 16.30 -24.28
CA ASP A 578 25.78 16.76 -25.43
C ASP A 578 26.38 18.03 -26.07
N ALA A 579 27.06 18.88 -25.28
CA ALA A 579 27.83 20.00 -25.80
C ALA A 579 29.08 19.57 -26.61
N GLU A 580 29.87 18.61 -26.14
CA GLU A 580 31.00 18.07 -26.92
C GLU A 580 30.53 17.22 -28.12
N ARG A 581 29.36 16.57 -28.05
CA ARG A 581 28.71 15.92 -29.21
C ARG A 581 28.29 16.92 -30.28
N ALA A 582 27.61 17.99 -29.90
CA ALA A 582 27.23 19.06 -30.83
C ALA A 582 28.47 19.69 -31.49
N LYS A 583 29.53 19.89 -30.70
CA LYS A 583 30.82 20.37 -31.19
C LYS A 583 31.51 19.38 -32.15
N SER A 584 31.50 18.09 -31.84
CA SER A 584 31.98 17.03 -32.76
C SER A 584 31.19 17.01 -34.07
N ALA A 585 29.87 17.17 -34.01
CA ALA A 585 29.03 17.27 -35.21
C ALA A 585 29.38 18.49 -36.08
N THR A 586 29.60 19.66 -35.48
CA THR A 586 30.07 20.85 -36.23
C THR A 586 31.46 20.64 -36.85
N LEU A 587 32.40 20.01 -36.13
CA LEU A 587 33.74 19.75 -36.63
C LEU A 587 33.75 18.72 -37.78
N GLU A 588 32.85 17.74 -37.79
CA GLU A 588 32.64 16.85 -38.94
C GLU A 588 32.04 17.59 -40.15
N GLN A 589 31.10 18.53 -39.92
CA GLN A 589 30.55 19.37 -40.99
C GLN A 589 31.62 20.30 -41.61
N ASP A 590 32.46 20.91 -40.78
CA ASP A 590 33.57 21.76 -41.22
C ASP A 590 34.61 20.93 -41.99
N LYS A 591 34.98 19.76 -41.47
CA LYS A 591 35.88 18.79 -42.13
C LYS A 591 35.34 18.32 -43.48
N ALA A 592 34.03 18.06 -43.61
CA ALA A 592 33.40 17.74 -44.88
C ALA A 592 33.45 18.91 -45.86
N THR A 593 33.18 20.13 -45.39
CA THR A 593 33.21 21.37 -46.19
C THR A 593 34.62 21.68 -46.71
N LEU A 594 35.64 21.62 -45.83
CA LEU A 594 37.05 21.80 -46.18
C LEU A 594 37.53 20.72 -47.16
N THR A 595 37.07 19.47 -47.01
CA THR A 595 37.40 18.39 -47.95
C THR A 595 36.84 18.69 -49.35
N ALA A 596 35.59 19.16 -49.45
CA ALA A 596 34.99 19.55 -50.73
C ALA A 596 35.69 20.77 -51.38
N GLN A 597 36.08 21.77 -50.59
CA GLN A 597 36.86 22.92 -51.06
C GLN A 597 38.24 22.49 -51.60
N LEU A 598 38.90 21.55 -50.91
CA LEU A 598 40.20 21.02 -51.29
C LEU A 598 40.13 20.26 -52.63
N ASP A 599 39.09 19.47 -52.85
CA ASP A 599 38.88 18.78 -54.14
C ASP A 599 38.49 19.76 -55.28
N ALA A 600 37.71 20.80 -55.01
CA ALA A 600 37.44 21.86 -55.97
C ALA A 600 38.72 22.65 -56.34
N ALA A 601 39.57 22.95 -55.37
CA ALA A 601 40.86 23.60 -55.60
C ALA A 601 41.81 22.72 -56.45
N ARG A 602 41.84 21.40 -56.21
CA ARG A 602 42.59 20.45 -57.05
C ARG A 602 42.08 20.44 -58.50
N GLN A 603 40.77 20.41 -58.72
CA GLN A 603 40.19 20.49 -60.06
C GLN A 603 40.59 21.78 -60.77
N ARG A 604 40.50 22.93 -60.07
CA ARG A 604 40.89 24.23 -60.64
C ARG A 604 42.37 24.33 -60.98
N ILE A 605 43.25 23.73 -60.18
CA ILE A 605 44.69 23.63 -60.51
C ILE A 605 44.88 22.79 -61.78
N GLY A 606 44.17 21.67 -61.93
CA GLY A 606 44.21 20.84 -63.15
C GLY A 606 43.72 21.57 -64.41
N GLU A 607 42.66 22.38 -64.30
CA GLU A 607 42.19 23.26 -65.40
C GLU A 607 43.25 24.29 -65.79
N LEU A 608 43.88 24.95 -64.81
CA LEU A 608 44.92 25.95 -65.05
C LEU A 608 46.20 25.33 -65.63
N GLU A 609 46.58 24.12 -65.19
CA GLU A 609 47.70 23.35 -65.75
C GLU A 609 47.44 22.96 -67.22
N ALA A 610 46.20 22.56 -67.56
CA ALA A 610 45.81 22.28 -68.94
C ALA A 610 45.80 23.54 -69.81
N ALA A 611 45.19 24.64 -69.34
CA ALA A 611 45.17 25.92 -70.04
C ALA A 611 46.58 26.50 -70.28
N LEU A 612 47.47 26.38 -69.29
CA LEU A 612 48.87 26.78 -69.40
C LEU A 612 49.62 25.94 -70.45
N LYS A 613 49.36 24.62 -70.50
CA LYS A 613 49.94 23.72 -71.50
C LYS A 613 49.48 24.07 -72.92
N ASP A 614 48.19 24.36 -73.10
CA ASP A 614 47.64 24.77 -74.40
C ASP A 614 48.17 26.14 -74.84
N ALA A 615 48.35 27.09 -73.91
CA ALA A 615 48.95 28.39 -74.19
C ALA A 615 50.42 28.26 -74.61
N LEU A 616 51.19 27.38 -73.95
CA LEU A 616 52.58 27.07 -74.35
C LEU A 616 52.65 26.45 -75.74
N ALA A 617 51.78 25.48 -76.06
CA ALA A 617 51.73 24.86 -77.38
C ALA A 617 51.35 25.87 -78.50
N LYS A 618 50.47 26.84 -78.21
CA LYS A 618 50.17 27.96 -79.13
C LYS A 618 51.38 28.86 -79.34
N LEU A 619 52.16 29.16 -78.29
CA LEU A 619 53.38 29.95 -78.40
C LEU A 619 54.45 29.25 -79.25
N GLU A 620 54.61 27.92 -79.13
CA GLU A 620 55.54 27.12 -79.92
C GLU A 620 55.16 27.02 -81.41
N THR A 621 53.87 27.16 -81.74
CA THR A 621 53.34 27.03 -83.11
C THR A 621 53.06 28.38 -83.79
N ALA A 622 53.24 29.50 -83.09
CA ALA A 622 52.93 30.84 -83.59
C ALA A 622 53.99 31.40 -84.56
N GLY A 623 53.65 31.49 -85.84
CA GLY A 623 54.37 32.30 -86.84
C GLY A 623 53.84 33.75 -86.96
N GLY A 624 53.37 34.33 -85.85
CA GLY A 624 52.71 35.64 -85.80
C GLY A 624 53.65 36.84 -85.69
N THR A 625 53.09 38.03 -85.49
CA THR A 625 53.86 39.27 -85.26
C THR A 625 54.40 39.33 -83.83
N ASP A 626 55.41 40.17 -83.57
CA ASP A 626 55.99 40.33 -82.22
C ASP A 626 54.96 40.71 -81.15
N ALA A 627 53.90 41.43 -81.53
CA ALA A 627 52.80 41.79 -80.65
C ALA A 627 51.97 40.56 -80.21
N ASP A 628 51.74 39.61 -81.11
CA ASP A 628 50.99 38.38 -80.82
C ASP A 628 51.79 37.46 -79.88
N LEU A 629 53.10 37.35 -80.12
CA LEU A 629 54.02 36.62 -79.25
C LEU A 629 54.14 37.25 -77.85
N GLN A 630 54.07 38.57 -77.75
CA GLN A 630 54.07 39.26 -76.45
C GLN A 630 52.76 39.03 -75.69
N ALA A 631 51.60 39.15 -76.36
CA ALA A 631 50.30 38.90 -75.73
C ALA A 631 50.19 37.46 -75.18
N ALA A 632 50.69 36.46 -75.94
CA ALA A 632 50.73 35.07 -75.48
C ALA A 632 51.68 34.86 -74.27
N ARG A 633 52.81 35.57 -74.20
CA ARG A 633 53.71 35.55 -73.03
C ARG A 633 53.06 36.15 -71.80
N ASP A 634 52.32 37.24 -71.95
CA ASP A 634 51.60 37.91 -70.87
C ASP A 634 50.45 37.03 -70.34
N GLU A 635 49.74 36.31 -71.22
CA GLU A 635 48.72 35.32 -70.85
C GLU A 635 49.33 34.13 -70.07
N ILE A 636 50.48 33.60 -70.52
CA ILE A 636 51.24 32.55 -69.82
C ILE A 636 51.71 33.02 -68.44
N ALA A 637 52.18 34.27 -68.32
CA ALA A 637 52.59 34.84 -67.04
C ALA A 637 51.40 34.98 -66.07
N LYS A 638 50.24 35.42 -66.58
CA LYS A 638 48.99 35.49 -65.81
C LYS A 638 48.52 34.12 -65.32
N LEU A 639 48.48 33.10 -66.21
CA LEU A 639 48.08 31.74 -65.86
C LEU A 639 49.00 31.11 -64.81
N LYS A 640 50.31 31.36 -64.86
CA LYS A 640 51.26 30.92 -63.82
C LYS A 640 50.96 31.58 -62.47
N ALA A 641 50.72 32.89 -62.44
CA ALA A 641 50.38 33.61 -61.21
C ALA A 641 49.06 33.13 -60.58
N GLU A 642 48.02 32.86 -61.41
CA GLU A 642 46.75 32.27 -60.94
C GLU A 642 46.94 30.85 -60.39
N LEU A 643 47.83 30.06 -60.98
CA LEU A 643 48.13 28.68 -60.59
C LEU A 643 48.96 28.59 -59.30
N ASP A 644 49.94 29.48 -59.11
CA ASP A 644 50.70 29.56 -57.86
C ASP A 644 49.82 30.08 -56.71
N ALA A 645 48.90 31.02 -56.97
CA ALA A 645 47.91 31.46 -56.00
C ALA A 645 46.93 30.34 -55.61
N ALA A 646 46.47 29.53 -56.58
CA ALA A 646 45.62 28.36 -56.32
C ALA A 646 46.34 27.26 -55.52
N ARG A 647 47.64 27.05 -55.77
CA ARG A 647 48.46 26.12 -54.97
C ARG A 647 48.66 26.61 -53.54
N ALA A 648 48.83 27.92 -53.33
CA ALA A 648 48.92 28.50 -51.99
C ALA A 648 47.61 28.29 -51.19
N SER A 649 46.43 28.52 -51.79
CA SER A 649 45.15 28.30 -51.13
C SER A 649 44.86 26.82 -50.83
N LEU A 650 45.37 25.90 -51.65
CA LEU A 650 45.32 24.45 -51.38
C LEU A 650 46.11 24.06 -50.11
N GLU A 651 47.28 24.67 -49.88
CA GLU A 651 48.07 24.39 -48.67
C GLU A 651 47.43 25.01 -47.41
N THR A 652 46.83 26.20 -47.51
CA THR A 652 46.07 26.79 -46.39
C THR A 652 44.88 25.90 -45.99
N THR A 653 44.05 25.49 -46.94
CA THR A 653 42.90 24.60 -46.67
C THR A 653 43.32 23.21 -46.19
N ARG A 654 44.48 22.69 -46.63
CA ARG A 654 45.09 21.47 -46.06
C ARG A 654 45.46 21.61 -44.58
N ALA A 655 46.04 22.75 -44.20
CA ALA A 655 46.41 23.01 -42.80
C ALA A 655 45.17 23.13 -41.89
N GLU A 656 44.14 23.84 -42.35
CA GLU A 656 42.85 23.96 -41.67
C GLU A 656 42.14 22.60 -41.50
N LEU A 657 42.22 21.73 -42.52
CA LEU A 657 41.68 20.37 -42.46
C LEU A 657 42.45 19.46 -41.48
N ALA A 658 43.74 19.69 -41.27
CA ALA A 658 44.53 18.95 -40.27
C ALA A 658 44.20 19.39 -38.84
N ASP A 659 44.07 20.69 -38.60
CA ASP A 659 43.72 21.27 -37.29
C ASP A 659 42.28 20.92 -36.87
N THR A 660 41.30 20.96 -37.78
CA THR A 660 39.91 20.53 -37.51
C THR A 660 39.83 19.05 -37.14
N ARG A 661 40.61 18.16 -37.79
CA ARG A 661 40.70 16.74 -37.42
C ARG A 661 41.28 16.54 -36.01
N ALA A 662 42.39 17.22 -35.68
CA ALA A 662 42.98 17.12 -34.35
C ALA A 662 42.02 17.61 -33.24
N LYS A 663 41.23 18.66 -33.53
CA LYS A 663 40.17 19.17 -32.62
C LYS A 663 39.02 18.18 -32.44
N LEU A 664 38.65 17.45 -33.49
CA LEU A 664 37.61 16.42 -33.45
C LEU A 664 38.06 15.22 -32.61
N ASP A 665 39.25 14.68 -32.87
CA ASP A 665 39.79 13.54 -32.11
C ASP A 665 39.89 13.86 -30.60
N ALA A 666 40.29 15.09 -30.27
CA ALA A 666 40.32 15.59 -28.89
C ALA A 666 38.93 15.77 -28.25
N SER A 667 37.87 16.01 -29.04
CA SER A 667 36.48 16.11 -28.56
C SER A 667 35.90 14.70 -28.29
N LEU A 668 36.09 13.76 -29.22
CA LEU A 668 35.70 12.35 -29.07
C LEU A 668 36.38 11.68 -27.86
N ALA A 669 37.65 11.98 -27.61
CA ALA A 669 38.34 11.49 -26.42
C ALA A 669 37.71 12.00 -25.10
N ARG A 670 37.21 13.25 -25.08
CA ARG A 670 36.49 13.80 -23.92
C ARG A 670 35.13 13.14 -23.75
N GLU A 671 34.38 12.94 -24.84
CA GLU A 671 33.10 12.23 -24.82
C GLU A 671 33.23 10.86 -24.14
N ALA A 672 34.25 10.08 -24.53
CA ALA A 672 34.53 8.77 -23.94
C ALA A 672 34.82 8.84 -22.42
N THR A 673 35.60 9.83 -21.96
CA THR A 673 35.88 10.00 -20.52
C THR A 673 34.66 10.44 -19.71
N ALA A 674 33.78 11.29 -20.27
CA ALA A 674 32.55 11.72 -19.62
C ALA A 674 31.54 10.55 -19.48
N LEU A 675 31.36 9.75 -20.53
CA LEU A 675 30.53 8.53 -20.49
C LEU A 675 30.98 7.55 -19.40
N ALA A 676 32.29 7.29 -19.30
CA ALA A 676 32.84 6.43 -18.26
C ALA A 676 32.52 6.95 -16.85
N ARG A 677 32.61 8.27 -16.62
CA ARG A 677 32.31 8.86 -15.32
C ARG A 677 30.82 8.83 -14.98
N VAL A 678 29.93 9.03 -15.95
CA VAL A 678 28.47 8.91 -15.73
C VAL A 678 28.10 7.50 -15.30
N ALA A 679 28.64 6.46 -15.96
CA ALA A 679 28.40 5.06 -15.60
C ALA A 679 28.90 4.72 -14.18
N GLU A 680 30.05 5.26 -13.76
CA GLU A 680 30.59 5.08 -12.41
C GLU A 680 29.65 5.67 -11.33
N LEU A 681 29.13 6.88 -11.55
CA LEU A 681 28.21 7.55 -10.63
C LEU A 681 26.84 6.85 -10.56
N GLN A 682 26.33 6.34 -11.69
CA GLN A 682 25.10 5.54 -11.73
C GLN A 682 25.22 4.24 -10.92
N ASN A 683 26.36 3.55 -11.00
CA ASN A 683 26.61 2.33 -10.22
C ASN A 683 26.71 2.62 -8.72
N ALA A 684 27.33 3.74 -8.32
CA ALA A 684 27.39 4.16 -6.92
C ALA A 684 26.00 4.48 -6.35
N LEU A 685 25.16 5.17 -7.12
CA LEU A 685 23.77 5.48 -6.74
C LEU A 685 22.92 4.20 -6.58
N ALA A 686 23.09 3.22 -7.47
CA ALA A 686 22.40 1.93 -7.35
C ALA A 686 22.82 1.15 -6.08
N ALA A 687 24.10 1.18 -5.72
CA ALA A 687 24.59 0.53 -4.50
C ALA A 687 23.98 1.14 -3.22
N ALA A 688 23.97 2.46 -3.10
CA ALA A 688 23.40 3.15 -1.94
C ALA A 688 21.88 2.90 -1.78
N ASN A 689 21.13 2.86 -2.88
CA ASN A 689 19.70 2.56 -2.85
C ASN A 689 19.42 1.12 -2.38
N ASN A 690 20.26 0.15 -2.74
CA ASN A 690 20.14 -1.23 -2.24
C ASN A 690 20.39 -1.33 -0.73
N GLU A 691 21.35 -0.57 -0.19
CA GLU A 691 21.64 -0.53 1.25
C GLU A 691 20.50 0.11 2.07
N ILE A 692 19.86 1.16 1.53
CA ILE A 692 18.63 1.72 2.14
C ILE A 692 17.48 0.71 2.12
N ALA A 693 17.36 -0.10 1.05
CA ALA A 693 16.32 -1.12 0.94
C ALA A 693 16.51 -2.27 1.96
N THR A 694 17.74 -2.75 2.16
CA THR A 694 18.02 -3.81 3.16
C THR A 694 17.78 -3.33 4.59
N LEU A 695 18.16 -2.09 4.92
CA LEU A 695 17.91 -1.50 6.24
C LEU A 695 16.40 -1.35 6.53
N ARG A 696 15.60 -0.94 5.54
CA ARG A 696 14.13 -0.88 5.68
C ARG A 696 13.51 -2.25 5.91
N ALA A 697 13.98 -3.28 5.21
CA ALA A 697 13.52 -4.66 5.42
C ALA A 697 13.83 -5.14 6.85
N ARG A 698 15.02 -4.82 7.38
CA ARG A 698 15.41 -5.16 8.76
C ARG A 698 14.55 -4.45 9.81
N VAL A 699 14.15 -3.20 9.58
CA VAL A 699 13.23 -2.49 10.49
C VAL A 699 11.85 -3.16 10.50
N ALA A 700 11.29 -3.52 9.34
CA ALA A 700 10.01 -4.23 9.28
C ALA A 700 10.06 -5.59 10.00
N GLU A 701 11.18 -6.33 9.89
CA GLU A 701 11.41 -7.57 10.62
C GLU A 701 11.43 -7.36 12.15
N LEU A 702 12.12 -6.32 12.64
CA LEU A 702 12.17 -5.98 14.06
C LEU A 702 10.80 -5.50 14.61
N GLU A 703 10.02 -4.77 13.81
CA GLU A 703 8.67 -4.33 14.18
C GLU A 703 7.71 -5.52 14.34
N ILE A 704 7.80 -6.54 13.49
CA ILE A 704 7.04 -7.79 13.63
C ILE A 704 7.48 -8.55 14.90
N GLN A 705 8.78 -8.72 15.13
CA GLN A 705 9.31 -9.40 16.32
C GLN A 705 8.87 -8.72 17.63
N LEU A 706 8.79 -7.39 17.64
CA LEU A 706 8.29 -6.62 18.77
C LEU A 706 6.77 -6.77 18.95
N ALA A 707 5.98 -6.85 17.87
CA ALA A 707 4.54 -7.13 17.96
C ALA A 707 4.26 -8.52 18.54
N ASP A 708 4.98 -9.55 18.08
CA ASP A 708 4.86 -10.93 18.57
C ASP A 708 5.24 -11.04 20.07
N ALA A 709 6.32 -10.35 20.49
CA ALA A 709 6.74 -10.31 21.89
C ALA A 709 5.68 -9.67 22.81
N ASN A 710 5.07 -8.56 22.37
CA ASN A 710 3.97 -7.92 23.11
C ASN A 710 2.74 -8.85 23.23
N ALA A 711 2.37 -9.54 22.14
CA ALA A 711 1.25 -10.49 22.15
C ALA A 711 1.49 -11.68 23.09
N ALA A 712 2.74 -12.15 23.19
CA ALA A 712 3.13 -13.19 24.15
C ALA A 712 2.97 -12.73 25.61
N ILE A 713 3.35 -11.49 25.93
CA ILE A 713 3.15 -10.92 27.28
C ILE A 713 1.67 -10.79 27.64
N GLU A 714 0.83 -10.27 26.74
CA GLU A 714 -0.62 -10.16 27.01
C GLU A 714 -1.26 -11.53 27.25
N LYS A 715 -0.79 -12.58 26.56
CA LYS A 715 -1.20 -13.96 26.85
C LYS A 715 -0.78 -14.41 28.25
N LEU A 716 0.46 -14.16 28.67
CA LEU A 716 0.96 -14.52 30.00
C LEU A 716 0.23 -13.76 31.12
N LYS A 717 -0.12 -12.47 30.91
CA LYS A 717 -0.96 -11.69 31.83
C LYS A 717 -2.35 -12.31 32.04
N ILE A 718 -2.99 -12.73 30.95
CA ILE A 718 -4.31 -13.39 31.02
C ILE A 718 -4.23 -14.72 31.78
N GLU A 719 -3.15 -15.49 31.59
CA GLU A 719 -2.90 -16.74 32.33
C GLU A 719 -2.66 -16.49 33.83
N ALA A 720 -1.90 -15.44 34.19
CA ALA A 720 -1.70 -15.03 35.58
C ALA A 720 -3.00 -14.54 36.25
N ALA A 721 -3.79 -13.70 35.57
CA ALA A 721 -5.07 -13.19 36.09
C ALA A 721 -6.12 -14.30 36.31
N GLN A 722 -6.06 -15.40 35.57
CA GLN A 722 -6.93 -16.55 35.78
C GLN A 722 -6.62 -17.30 37.09
N ALA A 723 -5.36 -17.33 37.53
CA ALA A 723 -4.98 -17.99 38.79
C ALA A 723 -5.60 -17.28 40.01
N SER A 724 -5.59 -15.95 40.04
CA SER A 724 -6.19 -15.14 41.13
C SER A 724 -7.72 -15.37 41.26
N ASN A 725 -8.43 -15.46 40.13
CA ASN A 725 -9.88 -15.66 40.13
C ASN A 725 -10.34 -17.00 40.77
N LEU A 726 -9.51 -18.05 40.77
CA LEU A 726 -9.87 -19.32 41.43
C LEU A 726 -10.07 -19.17 42.95
N ALA A 727 -9.34 -18.26 43.60
CA ALA A 727 -9.50 -17.99 45.03
C ALA A 727 -10.86 -17.34 45.36
N ILE A 728 -11.40 -16.54 44.44
CA ILE A 728 -12.69 -15.85 44.58
C ILE A 728 -13.86 -16.84 44.38
N GLU A 729 -13.73 -17.83 43.48
CA GLU A 729 -14.76 -18.85 43.24
C GLU A 729 -14.87 -19.93 44.34
N LEU A 730 -13.93 -19.97 45.31
CA LEU A 730 -13.94 -20.96 46.39
C LEU A 730 -14.87 -20.56 47.55
N THR A 731 -16.04 -21.20 47.63
CA THR A 731 -16.99 -21.07 48.75
C THR A 731 -16.54 -21.87 49.98
N LEU A 732 -16.75 -21.35 51.19
CA LEU A 732 -16.45 -22.06 52.44
C LEU A 732 -17.20 -23.39 52.58
N GLU A 733 -18.42 -23.51 52.04
CA GLU A 733 -19.15 -24.79 52.03
C GLU A 733 -18.39 -25.88 51.24
N ARG A 734 -17.81 -25.54 50.08
CA ARG A 734 -17.01 -26.49 49.28
C ARG A 734 -15.76 -26.91 50.05
N LEU A 735 -15.09 -25.99 50.75
CA LEU A 735 -13.95 -26.29 51.61
C LEU A 735 -14.32 -27.19 52.79
N ALA A 736 -15.43 -26.92 53.49
CA ALA A 736 -15.90 -27.76 54.59
C ALA A 736 -16.22 -29.20 54.13
N ARG A 737 -16.85 -29.35 52.97
CA ARG A 737 -17.09 -30.66 52.34
C ARG A 737 -15.80 -31.36 51.93
N ALA A 738 -14.83 -30.64 51.37
CA ALA A 738 -13.54 -31.19 50.96
C ALA A 738 -12.66 -31.60 52.16
N ARG A 739 -12.74 -30.88 53.28
CA ARG A 739 -12.03 -31.19 54.54
C ARG A 739 -12.68 -32.30 55.36
N GLY A 740 -13.89 -32.75 54.99
CA GLY A 740 -14.60 -33.83 55.66
C GLY A 740 -15.33 -33.41 56.94
N ALA A 741 -15.74 -32.14 57.04
CA ALA A 741 -16.48 -31.62 58.18
C ALA A 741 -17.83 -32.34 58.37
N ASP A 742 -18.33 -32.35 59.61
CA ASP A 742 -19.63 -32.91 59.96
C ASP A 742 -20.80 -32.05 59.45
N ASP A 743 -22.02 -32.59 59.48
CA ASP A 743 -23.21 -31.88 59.00
C ASP A 743 -23.45 -30.54 59.75
N ALA A 744 -22.99 -30.42 60.99
CA ALA A 744 -23.03 -29.17 61.75
C ALA A 744 -22.00 -28.15 61.21
N GLY A 745 -20.76 -28.56 60.96
CA GLY A 745 -19.71 -27.74 60.36
C GLY A 745 -20.04 -27.29 58.95
N VAL A 746 -20.54 -28.17 58.08
CA VAL A 746 -20.98 -27.81 56.71
C VAL A 746 -22.15 -26.82 56.75
N LYS A 747 -23.10 -26.98 57.69
CA LYS A 747 -24.18 -26.02 57.90
C LYS A 747 -23.68 -24.67 58.43
N ALA A 748 -22.64 -24.66 59.26
CA ALA A 748 -22.01 -23.45 59.76
C ALA A 748 -21.24 -22.69 58.66
N ALA A 749 -20.45 -23.41 57.84
CA ALA A 749 -19.74 -22.87 56.68
C ALA A 749 -20.70 -22.24 55.64
N ARG A 750 -21.79 -22.94 55.28
CA ARG A 750 -22.86 -22.39 54.42
C ARG A 750 -23.49 -21.14 55.04
N GLY A 751 -23.69 -21.13 56.36
CA GLY A 751 -24.18 -19.96 57.09
C GLY A 751 -23.22 -18.76 56.99
N ALA A 752 -21.91 -19.00 57.12
CA ALA A 752 -20.88 -17.97 56.97
C ALA A 752 -20.84 -17.43 55.53
N ASP A 753 -20.82 -18.31 54.51
CA ASP A 753 -20.92 -17.93 53.09
C ASP A 753 -22.13 -17.02 52.81
N SER A 754 -23.29 -17.32 53.41
CA SER A 754 -24.52 -16.54 53.23
C SER A 754 -24.48 -15.14 53.87
N LEU A 755 -23.61 -14.94 54.88
CA LEU A 755 -23.42 -13.65 55.55
C LEU A 755 -22.27 -12.83 54.93
N ILE A 756 -21.24 -13.49 54.41
CA ILE A 756 -20.14 -12.87 53.65
C ILE A 756 -20.64 -12.35 52.29
N GLY A 757 -21.57 -13.08 51.65
CA GLY A 757 -22.21 -12.64 50.41
C GLY A 757 -21.20 -12.39 49.29
N GLY A 758 -21.32 -11.24 48.61
CA GLY A 758 -20.43 -10.83 47.52
C GLY A 758 -19.22 -9.99 47.94
N VAL A 759 -18.86 -9.94 49.23
CA VAL A 759 -17.73 -9.12 49.70
C VAL A 759 -16.41 -9.88 49.49
N GLU A 760 -15.71 -9.55 48.40
CA GLU A 760 -14.49 -10.25 47.96
C GLU A 760 -13.35 -10.25 48.99
N PRO A 761 -12.97 -9.12 49.64
CA PRO A 761 -11.86 -9.13 50.61
C PRO A 761 -12.13 -10.03 51.82
N ALA A 762 -13.35 -9.96 52.38
CA ALA A 762 -13.77 -10.82 53.48
C ALA A 762 -13.88 -12.30 53.08
N ARG A 763 -14.24 -12.60 51.82
CA ARG A 763 -14.25 -13.97 51.28
C ARG A 763 -12.84 -14.54 51.19
N ILE A 764 -11.90 -13.79 50.61
CA ILE A 764 -10.49 -14.17 50.48
C ILE A 764 -9.89 -14.38 51.87
N ALA A 765 -10.07 -13.43 52.80
CA ALA A 765 -9.59 -13.54 54.17
C ALA A 765 -10.18 -14.75 54.93
N ALA A 766 -11.48 -15.03 54.76
CA ALA A 766 -12.10 -16.20 55.40
C ALA A 766 -11.59 -17.54 54.80
N VAL A 767 -11.35 -17.61 53.49
CA VAL A 767 -10.74 -18.78 52.83
C VAL A 767 -9.30 -18.98 53.30
N GLN A 768 -8.52 -17.90 53.43
CA GLN A 768 -7.14 -17.95 53.95
C GLN A 768 -7.08 -18.42 55.41
N ILE A 769 -7.91 -17.87 56.30
CA ILE A 769 -7.99 -18.29 57.72
C ILE A 769 -8.37 -19.78 57.85
N VAL A 770 -9.28 -20.27 57.00
CA VAL A 770 -9.67 -21.68 56.96
C VAL A 770 -8.58 -22.57 56.34
N GLY A 771 -7.81 -22.06 55.38
CA GLY A 771 -6.64 -22.73 54.81
C GLY A 771 -5.53 -22.95 55.82
N LEU A 772 -5.23 -21.92 56.64
CA LEU A 772 -4.17 -21.94 57.66
C LEU A 772 -4.49 -22.84 58.88
N ALA A 773 -5.75 -23.21 59.10
CA ALA A 773 -6.14 -24.03 60.25
C ALA A 773 -5.96 -25.54 60.00
N ASP A 774 -5.39 -26.27 60.97
CA ASP A 774 -5.35 -27.75 61.00
C ASP A 774 -6.77 -28.34 61.03
N ARG A 775 -7.00 -29.44 60.29
CA ARG A 775 -8.28 -30.18 60.26
C ARG A 775 -8.72 -30.70 61.63
N ARG A 776 -7.82 -30.85 62.59
CA ARG A 776 -8.15 -31.17 64.00
C ARG A 776 -8.98 -30.06 64.66
N LEU A 777 -8.87 -28.83 64.16
CA LEU A 777 -9.55 -27.64 64.68
C LEU A 777 -10.97 -27.46 64.11
N ASP A 778 -11.31 -28.16 63.01
CA ASP A 778 -12.59 -28.05 62.31
C ASP A 778 -13.85 -28.05 63.23
N PRO A 779 -13.96 -28.90 64.28
CA PRO A 779 -15.11 -28.90 65.18
C PRO A 779 -15.33 -27.59 65.95
N ALA A 780 -14.28 -26.79 66.16
CA ALA A 780 -14.35 -25.45 66.76
C ALA A 780 -14.31 -24.34 65.70
N LEU A 781 -13.57 -24.54 64.61
CA LEU A 781 -13.36 -23.58 63.52
C LEU A 781 -14.66 -23.24 62.78
N TRP A 782 -15.44 -24.22 62.31
CA TRP A 782 -16.63 -23.96 61.51
C TRP A 782 -17.74 -23.21 62.27
N PRO A 783 -18.04 -23.54 63.55
CA PRO A 783 -18.91 -22.70 64.37
C PRO A 783 -18.35 -21.29 64.58
N SER A 784 -17.03 -21.13 64.66
CA SER A 784 -16.36 -19.84 64.92
C SER A 784 -16.38 -18.92 63.71
N THR A 785 -16.14 -19.42 62.49
CA THR A 785 -16.29 -18.62 61.26
C THR A 785 -17.72 -18.11 61.09
N LEU A 786 -18.74 -18.89 61.45
CA LEU A 786 -20.12 -18.42 61.49
C LEU A 786 -20.36 -17.33 62.55
N ALA A 787 -19.69 -17.36 63.71
CA ALA A 787 -19.82 -16.30 64.72
C ALA A 787 -19.12 -15.01 64.29
N ILE A 788 -17.91 -15.10 63.74
CA ILE A 788 -17.16 -13.94 63.21
C ILE A 788 -17.98 -13.26 62.10
N ALA A 789 -18.55 -14.04 61.17
CA ALA A 789 -19.43 -13.54 60.12
C ALA A 789 -20.71 -12.84 60.65
N ARG A 790 -21.17 -13.18 61.87
CA ARG A 790 -22.31 -12.53 62.54
C ARG A 790 -21.91 -11.29 63.35
N ALA A 791 -20.67 -11.22 63.83
CA ALA A 791 -20.15 -10.09 64.58
C ALA A 791 -19.73 -8.93 63.66
N GLY A 792 -19.15 -9.23 62.50
CA GLY A 792 -18.86 -8.26 61.44
C GLY A 792 -17.79 -8.75 60.47
N LEU A 793 -18.00 -8.51 59.16
CA LEU A 793 -17.15 -9.06 58.09
C LEU A 793 -15.69 -8.59 58.14
N ALA A 794 -15.44 -7.33 58.56
CA ALA A 794 -14.10 -6.80 58.81
C ALA A 794 -13.35 -7.50 59.97
N GLY A 795 -14.01 -8.41 60.70
CA GLY A 795 -13.36 -9.31 61.65
C GLY A 795 -12.45 -10.33 60.95
N PHE A 796 -12.82 -10.81 59.75
CA PHE A 796 -11.97 -11.75 59.00
C PHE A 796 -10.68 -11.07 58.51
N GLU A 797 -10.77 -9.86 57.97
CA GLU A 797 -9.60 -9.08 57.54
C GLU A 797 -8.66 -8.82 58.74
N LYS A 798 -9.17 -8.34 59.87
CA LYS A 798 -8.34 -8.09 61.07
C LYS A 798 -7.74 -9.34 61.71
N ILE A 799 -8.43 -10.49 61.66
CA ILE A 799 -7.88 -11.76 62.12
C ILE A 799 -6.79 -12.25 61.15
N ARG A 800 -7.03 -12.15 59.84
CA ARG A 800 -6.02 -12.45 58.81
C ARG A 800 -4.78 -11.60 59.06
N ASP A 801 -4.91 -10.27 59.07
CA ASP A 801 -3.78 -9.35 59.19
C ASP A 801 -2.94 -9.65 60.44
N ARG A 802 -3.58 -9.92 61.60
CA ARG A 802 -2.86 -10.35 62.83
C ARG A 802 -2.18 -11.73 62.75
N LEU A 803 -2.72 -12.67 61.97
CA LEU A 803 -2.10 -13.99 61.78
C LEU A 803 -0.91 -13.93 60.81
N PHE A 804 -0.96 -13.03 59.82
CA PHE A 804 0.12 -12.77 58.88
C PHE A 804 1.22 -11.88 59.50
N ASP A 805 0.87 -10.80 60.22
CA ASP A 805 1.82 -9.94 60.99
C ASP A 805 2.68 -10.75 61.99
N ALA A 806 2.16 -11.88 62.47
CA ALA A 806 2.83 -12.76 63.42
C ALA A 806 3.51 -13.98 62.76
N ALA A 807 3.63 -13.99 61.42
CA ALA A 807 4.34 -15.02 60.63
C ALA A 807 4.00 -16.46 61.03
N GLY A 808 2.71 -16.76 61.22
CA GLY A 808 2.23 -18.12 61.54
C GLY A 808 2.65 -18.69 62.91
N ALA A 809 3.37 -17.94 63.75
CA ALA A 809 3.84 -18.40 65.06
C ALA A 809 2.74 -18.44 66.15
N ILE A 810 1.50 -18.09 65.79
CA ILE A 810 0.34 -18.04 66.69
C ILE A 810 -0.33 -19.41 66.78
N ASP A 811 -0.39 -19.96 68.00
CA ASP A 811 -1.25 -21.09 68.35
C ASP A 811 -2.73 -20.68 68.25
N LEU A 812 -3.40 -21.06 67.15
CA LEU A 812 -4.78 -20.70 66.82
C LEU A 812 -5.78 -20.97 67.96
N PRO A 813 -5.81 -22.18 68.58
CA PRO A 813 -6.56 -22.43 69.81
C PRO A 813 -6.32 -21.40 70.91
N LYS A 814 -5.06 -21.07 71.20
CA LYS A 814 -4.72 -20.11 72.24
C LYS A 814 -5.18 -18.69 71.89
N PHE A 815 -5.00 -18.27 70.64
CA PHE A 815 -5.49 -16.98 70.13
C PHE A 815 -7.02 -16.84 70.25
N PHE A 816 -7.78 -17.86 69.83
CA PHE A 816 -9.24 -17.84 69.97
C PHE A 816 -9.70 -17.93 71.43
N LEU A 817 -8.89 -18.46 72.35
CA LEU A 817 -9.17 -18.46 73.79
C LEU A 817 -8.86 -17.12 74.48
N GLU A 818 -7.80 -16.43 74.08
CA GLU A 818 -7.37 -15.15 74.65
C GLU A 818 -8.13 -13.95 74.05
N GLU A 819 -8.31 -13.92 72.73
CA GLU A 819 -8.92 -12.77 72.02
C GLU A 819 -10.28 -13.06 71.38
N GLY A 820 -10.75 -14.31 71.32
CA GLY A 820 -11.96 -14.69 70.57
C GLY A 820 -13.24 -13.96 70.99
N GLN A 821 -13.34 -13.49 72.24
CA GLN A 821 -14.49 -12.67 72.68
C GLN A 821 -14.56 -11.33 71.94
N ASN A 822 -13.41 -10.74 71.58
CA ASN A 822 -13.34 -9.47 70.83
C ASN A 822 -13.85 -9.62 69.39
N PHE A 823 -13.83 -10.85 68.86
CA PHE A 823 -14.33 -11.21 67.53
C PHE A 823 -15.70 -11.91 67.56
N GLY A 824 -16.39 -11.86 68.70
CA GLY A 824 -17.78 -12.32 68.84
C GLY A 824 -17.98 -13.82 69.11
N LEU A 825 -16.93 -14.56 69.49
CA LEU A 825 -17.12 -15.95 69.93
C LEU A 825 -17.84 -16.01 71.29
N SER A 826 -18.89 -16.82 71.33
CA SER A 826 -19.66 -17.09 72.55
C SER A 826 -18.94 -18.07 73.49
N GLY A 827 -19.31 -18.05 74.78
CA GLY A 827 -18.73 -18.96 75.78
C GLY A 827 -18.80 -20.44 75.41
N THR A 828 -19.85 -20.88 74.69
CA THR A 828 -19.96 -22.27 74.21
C THR A 828 -18.94 -22.61 73.12
N GLN A 829 -18.50 -21.65 72.32
CA GLN A 829 -17.48 -21.83 71.29
C GLN A 829 -16.07 -21.79 71.88
N LEU A 830 -15.85 -20.97 72.91
CA LEU A 830 -14.60 -20.99 73.68
C LEU A 830 -14.40 -22.33 74.39
N GLU A 831 -15.46 -22.95 74.93
CA GLU A 831 -15.37 -24.32 75.48
C GLU A 831 -15.06 -25.39 74.41
N LEU A 832 -15.46 -25.18 73.15
CA LEU A 832 -15.02 -26.04 72.04
C LEU A 832 -13.53 -25.85 71.74
N TRP A 833 -13.04 -24.61 71.71
CA TRP A 833 -11.60 -24.33 71.56
C TRP A 833 -10.76 -24.90 72.72
N LYS A 834 -11.23 -24.82 73.98
CA LYS A 834 -10.56 -25.48 75.12
C LYS A 834 -10.45 -26.99 74.92
N ARG A 835 -11.56 -27.65 74.55
CA ARG A 835 -11.61 -29.10 74.33
C ARG A 835 -10.68 -29.57 73.21
N VAL A 836 -10.42 -28.71 72.22
CA VAL A 836 -9.52 -29.00 71.09
C VAL A 836 -8.07 -28.61 71.40
N ALA A 837 -7.83 -27.65 72.30
CA ALA A 837 -6.49 -27.27 72.77
C ALA A 837 -5.84 -28.34 73.68
N GLY A 838 -6.64 -29.05 74.48
CA GLY A 838 -6.19 -30.13 75.39
C GLY A 838 -6.74 -30.02 76.81
#